data_AF-A0A9P7STX4-F1
#
_entry.id   AF-A0A9P7STX4-F1
#
_cell.length_a   1.000
_cell.length_b   1.000
_cell.length_c   1.000
_cell.angle_alpha   90.00
_cell.angle_beta   90.00
_cell.angle_gamma   90.00
#
_symmetry.space_group_name_H-M   'P 1'
#
loop_
_entity.id
_entity.type
_entity.pdbx_description
1 polymer ?
#
loop_
_entity_poly.entity_id
_entity_poly.type
_entity_poly.pdbx_seq_one_letter_code
_entity_poly.pdbx_strand_id
1 'polypeptide(L)'
;MPTLSEPRRPRLLPQNRKLRHLKGLSLRNLSFAPRGPGNAYISDDAAIKRSPNKLGNLDETGSSPLRASRSSESLRLDSLRADKRRPRAQPRRSSLSVAHANPVTRQKDLESLVDSSIGDVFFSLHVADCDEPVYISEVRNRSANFDFQFFHLSSRETCISRACILTIRVWCKRPQRASWTFLLEEIIDLRRLNFIGTLTDRRFPPNALVFHLQDGLYSMDFPTRTADPKAAPLVATSSYTALMKLANLESSVQDAMETQRKIMQQINEILDQSPADPNPAANEATALAMKYVSMQRRANMAAETKRIDLRKSLRSRREAIAQGRRVQALAEADIQNNSEKLAASVELVQQTEQQIHGQRRRICSELCDMFPITPIPNAPPLSFQICGLPLPNSVYDAATAKVIGEDVLSGALGLVALLTRHLSFYLSSPLPYPLSVYGSRSYARDNISHMPDTQSQRQSQRQRQRQRREFPLYLPRGGSTIGQWRFEYGWFLLNKNIEALCASEGLKVVDIRHSLPNLKYLLYVCSAGTEEMPERKKGGVRGLWDGKKFNGHARGSWSGTAGAVPALPFALDADGESGSSSGSIAGSRQASVDSEMMNRHGDALRSAMMKMDDEWGKDSGIGLPFGEEGGFTLRTKGLRESIAQ
;
A
#
# COMPACT_ATOMS: atom_id res chain seq x y z
N MET A 1 56.55 43.05 11.61
CA MET A 1 57.27 41.93 12.26
C MET A 1 57.98 42.44 13.51
N PRO A 2 57.51 42.14 14.73
CA PRO A 2 58.35 42.15 15.91
C PRO A 2 58.82 40.72 16.24
N THR A 3 60.09 40.62 16.60
CA THR A 3 60.88 39.41 16.84
C THR A 3 60.28 38.50 17.94
N LEU A 4 59.92 37.26 17.58
CA LEU A 4 59.31 36.25 18.47
C LEU A 4 60.36 35.38 19.17
N SER A 5 61.22 35.96 20.02
CA SER A 5 62.28 35.18 20.70
C SER A 5 62.41 35.38 22.22
N GLU A 6 61.41 35.95 22.89
CA GLU A 6 61.40 36.01 24.36
C GLU A 6 60.16 35.32 24.98
N PRO A 7 60.34 34.49 26.03
CA PRO A 7 59.23 33.84 26.72
C PRO A 7 58.44 34.88 27.52
N ARG A 8 57.37 35.40 26.91
CA ARG A 8 56.46 36.36 27.56
C ARG A 8 55.49 35.65 28.49
N ARG A 9 55.04 36.33 29.54
CA ARG A 9 53.92 35.89 30.41
C ARG A 9 52.59 36.05 29.66
N PRO A 10 51.59 35.16 29.83
CA PRO A 10 50.25 35.41 29.31
C PRO A 10 49.70 36.72 29.89
N ARG A 11 49.34 37.66 29.03
CA ARG A 11 48.76 38.96 29.42
C ARG A 11 47.24 38.89 29.54
N LEU A 12 46.63 37.91 28.90
CA LEU A 12 45.20 37.63 28.99
C LEU A 12 44.92 36.62 30.09
N LEU A 13 44.20 37.07 31.13
CA LEU A 13 43.63 36.19 32.13
C LEU A 13 42.73 35.14 31.46
N PRO A 14 42.73 33.87 31.93
CA PRO A 14 41.89 32.81 31.37
C PRO A 14 40.43 33.21 31.15
N GLN A 15 39.82 33.88 32.13
CA GLN A 15 38.42 34.33 32.08
C GLN A 15 38.14 35.38 30.99
N ASN A 16 39.15 36.15 30.60
CA ASN A 16 39.05 37.24 29.61
C ASN A 16 39.36 36.79 28.18
N ARG A 17 39.64 35.51 27.95
CA ARG A 17 39.88 34.99 26.60
C ARG A 17 38.56 34.88 25.83
N LYS A 18 38.55 35.49 24.64
CA LYS A 18 37.38 35.73 23.79
C LYS A 18 37.83 35.62 22.34
N LEU A 19 36.91 35.34 21.41
CA LEU A 19 37.23 35.15 19.99
C LEU A 19 37.92 36.35 19.35
N ARG A 20 37.61 37.59 19.75
CA ARG A 20 38.34 38.79 19.28
C ARG A 20 39.86 38.77 19.54
N HIS A 21 40.30 37.98 20.52
CA HIS A 21 41.72 37.82 20.86
C HIS A 21 42.39 36.71 20.04
N LEU A 22 41.63 35.81 19.40
CA LEU A 22 42.17 34.78 18.51
C LEU A 22 42.60 35.42 17.19
N LYS A 23 43.88 35.27 16.84
CA LYS A 23 44.48 35.84 15.62
C LYS A 23 44.86 34.77 14.60
N GLY A 24 45.10 33.54 15.04
CA GLY A 24 45.52 32.48 14.15
C GLY A 24 45.43 31.11 14.79
N LEU A 25 45.54 30.08 13.97
CA LEU A 25 45.54 28.68 14.37
C LEU A 25 46.64 27.95 13.62
N SER A 26 47.27 26.98 14.28
CA SER A 26 48.22 26.05 13.66
C SER A 26 47.86 24.62 14.01
N LEU A 27 48.09 23.71 13.09
CA LEU A 27 47.91 22.27 13.28
C LEU A 27 49.29 21.59 13.27
N ARG A 28 49.58 20.74 14.26
CA ARG A 28 50.86 20.04 14.37
C ARG A 28 50.66 18.53 14.33
N ASN A 29 51.64 17.83 13.74
CA ASN A 29 51.72 16.37 13.68
C ASN A 29 50.47 15.72 13.06
N LEU A 30 50.16 16.06 11.80
CA LEU A 30 49.03 15.49 11.06
C LEU A 30 49.07 13.96 11.08
N SER A 31 47.95 13.34 11.46
CA SER A 31 47.78 11.89 11.46
C SER A 31 46.38 11.51 11.01
N PHE A 32 46.31 10.57 10.07
CA PHE A 32 45.04 10.07 9.54
C PHE A 32 44.53 8.80 10.22
N ALA A 33 45.12 8.41 11.35
CA ALA A 33 44.70 7.22 12.09
C ALA A 33 43.26 7.41 12.63
N PRO A 34 42.35 6.44 12.43
CA PRO A 34 40.99 6.53 12.95
C PRO A 34 41.02 6.61 14.48
N ARG A 35 40.34 7.61 15.05
CA ARG A 35 40.17 7.73 16.50
C ARG A 35 39.29 6.57 16.97
N GLY A 36 39.85 5.64 17.75
CA GLY A 36 39.08 4.58 18.42
C GLY A 36 38.24 5.13 19.59
N PRO A 37 37.14 4.46 19.97
CA PRO A 37 36.17 4.92 20.98
C PRO A 37 36.68 4.94 22.44
N GLY A 38 37.99 4.92 22.66
CA GLY A 38 38.63 5.02 23.99
C GLY A 38 39.67 6.14 24.10
N ASN A 39 39.77 7.03 23.11
CA ASN A 39 40.76 8.10 23.08
C ASN A 39 40.14 9.51 22.98
N ALA A 40 38.90 9.64 23.44
CA ALA A 40 38.33 10.95 23.76
C ALA A 40 39.04 11.46 25.02
N TYR A 41 40.05 12.31 24.84
CA TYR A 41 40.61 13.11 25.93
C TYR A 41 39.53 14.11 26.39
N ILE A 42 38.60 13.63 27.20
CA ILE A 42 37.79 14.46 28.09
C ILE A 42 38.75 14.96 29.16
N SER A 43 38.62 16.24 29.51
CA SER A 43 39.63 17.10 30.12
C SER A 43 40.09 16.76 31.55
N ASP A 44 39.94 15.53 32.05
CA ASP A 44 40.26 15.16 33.43
C ASP A 44 41.50 14.26 33.60
N ASP A 45 42.08 13.69 32.54
CA ASP A 45 43.20 12.73 32.68
C ASP A 45 44.62 13.34 32.62
N ALA A 46 44.72 14.67 32.60
CA ALA A 46 46.02 15.37 32.57
C ALA A 46 46.76 15.37 33.93
N ALA A 47 46.15 14.83 35.00
CA ALA A 47 46.72 14.85 36.35
C ALA A 47 47.65 13.66 36.69
N ILE A 48 47.66 12.57 35.91
CA ILE A 48 48.32 11.30 36.32
C ILE A 48 49.62 11.01 35.53
N LYS A 49 50.34 12.05 35.07
CA LYS A 49 51.70 11.86 34.52
C LYS A 49 52.70 12.79 35.18
N ARG A 50 52.90 12.59 36.50
CA ARG A 50 54.06 13.10 37.23
C ARG A 50 54.60 12.02 38.18
N SER A 51 55.48 11.16 37.67
CA SER A 51 56.72 10.72 38.33
C SER A 51 57.37 9.58 37.52
N PRO A 52 58.70 9.55 37.34
CA PRO A 52 59.36 8.52 36.54
C PRO A 52 59.71 7.23 37.32
N ASN A 53 59.43 7.14 38.63
CA ASN A 53 59.98 6.09 39.50
C ASN A 53 58.97 5.08 40.07
N LYS A 54 57.81 4.85 39.43
CA LYS A 54 56.82 3.88 39.97
C LYS A 54 56.03 3.10 38.89
N LEU A 55 56.69 2.72 37.80
CA LEU A 55 56.14 1.83 36.75
C LEU A 55 56.60 0.37 36.87
N GLY A 56 57.03 -0.05 38.05
CA GLY A 56 57.48 -1.43 38.31
C GLY A 56 56.45 -2.38 38.90
N ASN A 57 55.34 -1.90 39.48
CA ASN A 57 54.45 -2.71 40.33
C ASN A 57 52.95 -2.59 40.00
N LEU A 58 52.57 -2.64 38.72
CA LEU A 58 51.16 -2.81 38.31
C LEU A 58 51.01 -3.76 37.11
N ASP A 59 51.95 -4.70 36.96
CA ASP A 59 51.70 -5.97 36.26
C ASP A 59 51.46 -7.02 37.36
N GLU A 60 50.21 -7.18 37.79
CA GLU A 60 49.63 -8.38 38.42
C GLU A 60 48.34 -8.00 39.13
N THR A 61 47.22 -8.05 38.39
CA THR A 61 45.95 -8.64 38.86
C THR A 61 45.05 -8.75 37.62
N GLY A 62 45.33 -9.78 36.82
CA GLY A 62 44.50 -10.18 35.70
C GLY A 62 43.16 -10.71 36.20
N SER A 63 42.10 -10.03 35.77
CA SER A 63 40.71 -10.48 35.84
C SER A 63 40.48 -11.70 34.95
N SER A 64 39.80 -12.70 35.48
CA SER A 64 39.09 -13.77 34.75
C SER A 64 38.06 -14.38 35.71
N PRO A 65 36.90 -14.92 35.28
CA PRO A 65 36.29 -14.96 33.94
C PRO A 65 34.79 -14.55 33.95
N LEU A 66 34.19 -14.32 32.76
CA LEU A 66 32.86 -14.85 32.46
C LEU A 66 32.77 -15.24 30.97
N ARG A 67 32.39 -16.49 30.72
CA ARG A 67 32.09 -17.10 29.42
C ARG A 67 30.60 -17.39 29.31
N ALA A 68 30.02 -17.13 28.14
CA ALA A 68 29.14 -18.01 27.32
C ALA A 68 28.74 -17.18 26.09
N SER A 69 28.61 -17.67 24.85
CA SER A 69 28.40 -19.02 24.35
C SER A 69 28.93 -19.14 22.91
N ARG A 70 29.37 -20.34 22.52
CA ARG A 70 29.55 -20.78 21.12
C ARG A 70 28.53 -21.91 20.88
N SER A 71 27.92 -21.94 19.69
CA SER A 71 27.51 -23.17 19.01
C SER A 71 28.39 -23.28 17.74
N SER A 72 29.26 -24.29 17.60
CA SER A 72 29.03 -25.68 17.19
C SER A 72 28.88 -25.83 15.68
N GLU A 73 29.97 -26.14 14.97
CA GLU A 73 29.99 -27.25 14.03
C GLU A 73 31.41 -27.79 13.78
N SER A 74 31.52 -29.12 13.95
CA SER A 74 32.58 -30.03 13.50
C SER A 74 33.96 -30.00 14.18
N LEU A 75 34.13 -30.96 15.10
CA LEU A 75 35.37 -31.71 15.28
C LEU A 75 35.19 -33.10 14.66
N ARG A 76 36.19 -33.58 13.93
CA ARG A 76 36.63 -34.98 13.95
C ARG A 76 38.15 -34.95 14.17
N LEU A 77 38.61 -35.49 15.30
CA LEU A 77 39.20 -36.84 15.44
C LEU A 77 40.49 -36.95 14.58
N ASP A 78 41.65 -37.34 15.06
CA ASP A 78 41.96 -38.10 16.25
C ASP A 78 43.44 -37.90 16.58
N SER A 79 43.77 -38.21 17.82
CA SER A 79 45.09 -38.10 18.42
C SER A 79 45.98 -39.25 17.93
N LEU A 80 47.30 -39.04 17.81
CA LEU A 80 48.33 -39.84 18.49
C LEU A 80 49.76 -39.45 18.05
N ARG A 81 50.63 -39.42 19.06
CA ARG A 81 52.09 -39.42 19.08
C ARG A 81 52.82 -38.08 19.16
N ALA A 82 53.37 -37.92 20.37
CA ALA A 82 54.25 -36.87 20.84
C ALA A 82 55.61 -36.90 20.14
N ASP A 83 56.14 -35.72 19.85
CA ASP A 83 57.55 -35.47 20.14
C ASP A 83 57.82 -34.01 20.49
N LYS A 84 58.71 -33.81 21.46
CA LYS A 84 59.00 -32.55 22.15
C LYS A 84 59.48 -31.47 21.17
N ARG A 85 58.79 -30.31 21.12
CA ARG A 85 59.36 -29.05 20.62
C ARG A 85 59.03 -27.88 21.57
N ARG A 86 60.09 -27.11 21.88
CA ARG A 86 60.14 -25.93 22.76
C ARG A 86 59.05 -24.88 22.46
N PRO A 87 58.66 -24.08 23.47
CA PRO A 87 57.64 -23.05 23.34
C PRO A 87 58.06 -21.93 22.38
N ARG A 88 57.09 -21.51 21.57
CA ARG A 88 57.16 -20.52 20.49
C ARG A 88 57.39 -19.12 21.10
N ALA A 89 58.47 -18.46 20.68
CA ALA A 89 58.78 -17.09 21.08
C ALA A 89 57.68 -16.12 20.61
N GLN A 90 57.19 -15.29 21.54
CA GLN A 90 56.34 -14.15 21.24
C GLN A 90 57.14 -13.11 20.43
N PRO A 91 56.57 -12.53 19.36
CA PRO A 91 57.27 -11.57 18.53
C PRO A 91 57.40 -10.23 19.26
N ARG A 92 58.64 -9.84 19.53
CA ARG A 92 59.02 -8.49 19.98
C ARG A 92 58.67 -7.47 18.88
N ARG A 93 58.17 -6.30 19.30
CA ARG A 93 58.00 -5.06 18.51
C ARG A 93 59.17 -4.87 17.52
N SER A 94 58.90 -4.88 16.21
CA SER A 94 59.89 -4.59 15.18
C SER A 94 60.00 -3.07 14.96
N SER A 95 60.84 -2.40 15.74
CA SER A 95 61.49 -1.18 15.27
C SER A 95 62.77 -1.58 14.54
N LEU A 96 62.92 -1.11 13.30
CA LEU A 96 64.15 -1.14 12.49
C LEU A 96 64.49 -2.48 11.80
N SER A 97 63.76 -2.82 10.73
CA SER A 97 64.23 -3.77 9.71
C SER A 97 64.25 -3.12 8.31
N VAL A 98 64.70 -1.86 8.24
CA VAL A 98 64.87 -1.17 6.95
C VAL A 98 66.32 -1.25 6.47
N ALA A 99 67.28 -1.63 7.33
CA ALA A 99 68.72 -1.61 7.06
C ALA A 99 69.20 -2.59 5.96
N HIS A 100 68.44 -3.65 5.66
CA HIS A 100 68.82 -4.68 4.68
C HIS A 100 67.97 -4.69 3.39
N ALA A 101 67.05 -3.74 3.21
CA ALA A 101 66.23 -3.64 2.00
C ALA A 101 66.97 -2.95 0.85
N ASN A 102 66.68 -3.38 -0.39
CA ASN A 102 67.16 -2.78 -1.64
C ASN A 102 66.86 -1.26 -1.63
N PRO A 103 67.80 -0.36 -1.99
CA PRO A 103 67.59 1.10 -1.93
C PRO A 103 66.29 1.59 -2.56
N VAL A 104 65.85 0.96 -3.67
CA VAL A 104 64.61 1.33 -4.37
C VAL A 104 63.36 0.95 -3.57
N THR A 105 63.33 -0.22 -2.93
CA THR A 105 62.18 -0.63 -2.10
C THR A 105 62.15 0.19 -0.82
N ARG A 106 63.32 0.46 -0.23
CA ARG A 106 63.44 1.36 0.92
C ARG A 106 62.91 2.76 0.61
N GLN A 107 63.24 3.31 -0.56
CA GLN A 107 62.74 4.62 -0.98
C GLN A 107 61.22 4.60 -1.15
N LYS A 108 60.64 3.60 -1.83
CA LYS A 108 59.18 3.47 -1.98
C LYS A 108 58.46 3.30 -0.65
N ASP A 109 59.01 2.52 0.27
CA ASP A 109 58.44 2.33 1.62
C ASP A 109 58.50 3.64 2.41
N LEU A 110 59.60 4.39 2.33
CA LEU A 110 59.72 5.72 2.95
C LEU A 110 58.75 6.74 2.32
N GLU A 111 58.61 6.76 0.99
CA GLU A 111 57.65 7.59 0.28
C GLU A 111 56.21 7.27 0.72
N SER A 112 55.87 5.98 0.85
CA SER A 112 54.55 5.55 1.35
C SER A 112 54.28 5.98 2.80
N LEU A 113 55.30 5.94 3.66
CA LEU A 113 55.21 6.41 5.04
C LEU A 113 55.06 7.93 5.11
N VAL A 114 55.79 8.66 4.26
CA VAL A 114 55.68 10.12 4.15
C VAL A 114 54.28 10.51 3.67
N ASP A 115 53.76 9.88 2.61
CA ASP A 115 52.41 10.10 2.09
C ASP A 115 51.31 9.72 3.10
N SER A 116 51.60 8.82 4.05
CA SER A 116 50.69 8.48 5.15
C SER A 116 50.59 9.56 6.24
N SER A 117 51.50 10.55 6.24
CA SER A 117 51.59 11.60 7.26
C SER A 117 51.44 13.02 6.71
N ILE A 118 51.36 13.16 5.39
CA ILE A 118 51.26 14.45 4.69
C ILE A 118 49.91 14.55 3.97
N GLY A 119 49.31 15.74 3.96
CA GLY A 119 48.13 16.02 3.16
C GLY A 119 47.86 17.50 2.98
N ASP A 120 46.75 17.82 2.33
CA ASP A 120 46.24 19.19 2.23
C ASP A 120 45.17 19.39 3.29
N VAL A 121 45.16 20.55 3.96
CA VAL A 121 44.28 20.83 5.10
C VAL A 121 43.71 22.24 5.03
N PHE A 122 42.43 22.38 5.38
CA PHE A 122 41.83 23.65 5.78
C PHE A 122 40.95 23.43 7.01
N PHE A 123 40.62 24.51 7.72
CA PHE A 123 39.70 24.44 8.85
C PHE A 123 38.59 25.49 8.73
N SER A 124 37.53 25.24 9.50
CA SER A 124 36.41 26.17 9.67
C SER A 124 36.14 26.38 11.15
N LEU A 125 35.79 27.62 11.52
CA LEU A 125 35.43 28.02 12.87
C LEU A 125 33.92 28.19 12.96
N HIS A 126 33.32 27.60 13.98
CA HIS A 126 31.89 27.64 14.24
C HIS A 126 31.65 28.14 15.67
N VAL A 127 30.59 28.91 15.86
CA VAL A 127 30.16 29.42 17.16
C VAL A 127 28.74 28.95 17.38
N ALA A 128 28.36 28.69 18.63
CA ALA A 128 26.97 28.36 18.96
C ALA A 128 26.04 29.46 18.44
N ASP A 129 24.83 29.06 18.03
CA ASP A 129 23.78 29.95 17.49
C ASP A 129 24.07 30.57 16.12
N CYS A 130 25.05 30.05 15.36
CA CYS A 130 25.29 30.38 13.95
C CYS A 130 25.34 29.11 13.09
N ASP A 131 24.43 28.99 12.12
CA ASP A 131 24.39 27.83 11.19
C ASP A 131 25.53 27.88 10.16
N GLU A 132 26.07 29.06 9.88
CA GLU A 132 27.18 29.28 8.96
C GLU A 132 28.54 29.41 9.67
N PRO A 133 29.65 28.92 9.07
CA PRO A 133 30.98 29.08 9.63
C PRO A 133 31.40 30.55 9.71
N VAL A 134 31.85 30.98 10.89
CA VAL A 134 32.33 32.34 11.15
C VAL A 134 33.58 32.68 10.33
N TYR A 135 34.43 31.68 10.10
CA TYR A 135 35.64 31.81 9.30
C TYR A 135 36.01 30.48 8.67
N ILE A 136 36.49 30.53 7.43
CA ILE A 136 37.07 29.41 6.69
C ILE A 136 38.49 29.82 6.32
N SER A 137 39.46 28.96 6.61
CA SER A 137 40.87 29.21 6.30
C SER A 137 41.17 28.99 4.82
N GLU A 138 42.32 29.49 4.39
CA GLU A 138 42.95 29.03 3.15
C GLU A 138 43.27 27.52 3.21
N VAL A 139 43.40 26.91 2.04
CA VAL A 139 43.86 25.53 1.90
C VAL A 139 45.39 25.53 1.88
N ARG A 140 46.00 24.81 2.82
CA ARG A 140 47.46 24.61 2.86
C ARG A 140 47.80 23.21 2.38
N ASN A 141 48.74 23.12 1.45
CA ASN A 141 49.02 21.86 0.74
C ASN A 141 50.24 21.14 1.30
N ARG A 142 50.20 19.81 1.23
CA ARG A 142 51.33 18.88 1.35
C ARG A 142 52.28 19.14 2.53
N SER A 143 51.74 19.22 3.75
CA SER A 143 52.53 19.28 4.99
C SER A 143 51.98 18.34 6.07
N ALA A 144 52.78 18.09 7.12
CA ALA A 144 52.34 17.48 8.37
C ALA A 144 52.15 18.52 9.50
N ASN A 145 52.65 19.74 9.29
CA ASN A 145 52.55 20.87 10.20
C ASN A 145 52.09 22.11 9.43
N PHE A 146 51.01 22.73 9.88
CA PHE A 146 50.35 23.83 9.17
C PHE A 146 50.32 25.08 10.02
N ASP A 147 50.78 26.18 9.43
CA ASP A 147 50.61 27.52 9.94
C ASP A 147 49.71 28.28 8.97
N PHE A 148 48.50 28.61 9.41
CA PHE A 148 47.50 29.29 8.59
C PHE A 148 47.64 30.81 8.69
N GLN A 149 47.15 31.54 7.68
CA GLN A 149 47.16 33.00 7.68
C GLN A 149 46.41 33.57 8.90
N PHE A 150 46.99 34.64 9.46
CA PHE A 150 46.36 35.38 10.56
C PHE A 150 45.10 36.09 10.10
N PHE A 151 44.08 36.10 10.97
CA PHE A 151 42.79 36.72 10.73
C PHE A 151 42.35 37.57 11.93
N HIS A 152 41.40 38.47 11.71
CA HIS A 152 40.89 39.38 12.74
C HIS A 152 39.37 39.24 12.86
N LEU A 153 38.89 38.76 14.01
CA LEU A 153 37.45 38.65 14.32
C LEU A 153 36.91 39.82 15.15
N SER A 154 37.67 40.91 15.30
CA SER A 154 37.28 42.05 16.14
C SER A 154 36.18 42.93 15.54
N SER A 155 36.04 42.96 14.22
CA SER A 155 35.05 43.75 13.47
C SER A 155 33.74 43.01 13.18
N ARG A 156 33.61 41.75 13.64
CA ARG A 156 32.41 40.94 13.49
C ARG A 156 31.38 41.30 14.57
N GLU A 157 30.17 40.77 14.42
CA GLU A 157 29.06 40.95 15.36
C GLU A 157 29.47 40.71 16.82
N THR A 158 28.84 41.46 17.73
CA THR A 158 29.23 41.51 19.14
C THR A 158 29.07 40.17 19.85
N CYS A 159 28.10 39.34 19.44
CA CYS A 159 27.89 37.97 19.91
C CYS A 159 29.09 37.06 19.59
N ILE A 160 29.57 37.08 18.35
CA ILE A 160 30.73 36.30 17.88
C ILE A 160 32.02 36.81 18.55
N SER A 161 32.27 38.11 18.52
CA SER A 161 33.49 38.74 19.05
C SER A 161 33.70 38.44 20.56
N ARG A 162 32.60 38.28 21.32
CA ARG A 162 32.59 38.02 22.77
C ARG A 162 32.42 36.55 23.14
N ALA A 163 32.27 35.63 22.19
CA ALA A 163 32.20 34.21 22.50
C ALA A 163 33.55 33.70 23.04
N CYS A 164 33.49 32.69 23.92
CA CYS A 164 34.68 32.05 24.51
C CYS A 164 34.76 30.54 24.24
N ILE A 165 33.69 29.97 23.71
CA ILE A 165 33.62 28.58 23.25
C ILE A 165 33.45 28.62 21.74
N LEU A 166 34.20 27.78 21.03
CA LEU A 166 34.07 27.61 19.60
C LEU A 166 34.24 26.15 19.21
N THR A 167 33.73 25.79 18.04
CA THR A 167 33.91 24.46 17.45
C THR A 167 34.79 24.59 16.23
N ILE A 168 35.85 23.78 16.16
CA ILE A 168 36.79 23.76 15.05
C ILE A 168 36.63 22.47 14.29
N ARG A 169 36.36 22.58 13.00
CA ARG A 169 36.28 21.45 12.08
C ARG A 169 37.43 21.51 11.11
N VAL A 170 38.25 20.46 11.10
CA VAL A 170 39.40 20.34 10.21
C VAL A 170 39.10 19.33 9.12
N TRP A 171 39.34 19.73 7.88
CA TRP A 171 39.14 18.94 6.68
C TRP A 171 40.48 18.67 6.05
N CYS A 172 40.69 17.43 5.60
CA CYS A 172 41.93 17.02 4.99
C CYS A 172 41.70 16.28 3.68
N LYS A 173 42.65 16.42 2.75
CA LYS A 173 42.72 15.69 1.50
C LYS A 173 44.05 14.95 1.46
N ARG A 174 43.99 13.63 1.27
CA ARG A 174 45.19 12.80 1.14
C ARG A 174 45.71 12.88 -0.30
N PRO A 175 47.02 12.85 -0.55
CA PRO A 175 47.58 12.89 -1.90
C PRO A 175 47.01 11.81 -2.83
N GLN A 176 46.72 10.62 -2.29
CA GLN A 176 46.20 9.47 -3.03
C GLN A 176 44.67 9.49 -3.26
N ARG A 177 43.92 10.42 -2.62
CA ARG A 177 42.46 10.52 -2.75
C ARG A 177 42.06 11.90 -3.28
N ALA A 178 41.24 11.93 -4.33
CA ALA A 178 40.81 13.18 -4.94
C ALA A 178 39.80 13.97 -4.09
N SER A 179 39.10 13.33 -3.14
CA SER A 179 38.04 13.92 -2.33
C SER A 179 38.51 14.41 -0.94
N TRP A 180 37.85 15.47 -0.46
CA TRP A 180 38.01 15.97 0.91
C TRP A 180 37.38 15.00 1.92
N THR A 181 38.07 14.79 3.03
CA THR A 181 37.61 13.96 4.14
C THR A 181 37.65 14.75 5.44
N PHE A 182 36.65 14.53 6.28
CA PHE A 182 36.61 15.12 7.61
C PHE A 182 37.68 14.46 8.50
N LEU A 183 38.54 15.27 9.13
CA LEU A 183 39.63 14.79 9.97
C LEU A 183 39.22 14.76 11.45
N LEU A 184 38.80 15.90 11.98
CA LEU A 184 38.40 16.06 13.36
C LEU A 184 37.45 17.25 13.57
N GLU A 185 36.68 17.16 14.65
CA GLU A 185 35.92 18.24 15.25
C GLU A 185 36.24 18.31 16.73
N GLU A 186 36.61 19.51 17.19
CA GLU A 186 36.94 19.77 18.59
C GLU A 186 36.22 21.04 19.06
N ILE A 187 35.53 20.89 20.20
CA ILE A 187 34.88 22.00 20.91
C ILE A 187 35.91 22.54 21.91
N ILE A 188 36.30 23.79 21.73
CA ILE A 188 37.38 24.43 22.48
C ILE A 188 36.82 25.58 23.31
N ASP A 189 37.04 25.52 24.62
CA ASP A 189 36.87 26.65 25.52
C ASP A 189 38.21 27.40 25.63
N LEU A 190 38.26 28.61 25.09
CA LEU A 190 39.47 29.45 25.11
C LEU A 190 39.98 29.71 26.53
N ARG A 191 39.10 29.65 27.53
CA ARG A 191 39.43 29.85 28.95
C ARG A 191 40.28 28.72 29.52
N ARG A 192 40.19 27.51 28.95
CA ARG A 192 40.91 26.31 29.42
C ARG A 192 42.27 26.10 28.76
N LEU A 193 42.66 26.96 27.83
CA LEU A 193 43.93 26.84 27.13
C LEU A 193 45.13 27.11 28.05
N ASN A 194 46.22 26.35 27.87
CA ASN A 194 47.46 26.56 28.60
C ASN A 194 48.46 27.35 27.77
N PHE A 195 49.18 28.27 28.41
CA PHE A 195 50.17 29.09 27.72
C PHE A 195 51.47 28.30 27.50
N ILE A 196 51.86 28.14 26.24
CA ILE A 196 53.05 27.36 25.85
C ILE A 196 54.26 28.22 25.50
N GLY A 197 54.04 29.48 25.11
CA GLY A 197 55.10 30.47 24.83
C GLY A 197 55.86 30.24 23.52
N THR A 198 56.45 29.07 23.31
CA THR A 198 57.24 28.70 22.13
C THR A 198 56.81 27.36 21.56
N LEU A 199 56.95 27.22 20.23
CA LEU A 199 56.71 25.96 19.51
C LEU A 199 57.94 25.04 19.50
N THR A 200 59.12 25.57 19.83
CA THR A 200 60.39 24.85 19.86
C THR A 200 60.52 23.94 21.08
N ASP A 201 61.19 22.79 20.89
CA ASP A 201 61.50 21.80 21.94
C ASP A 201 60.27 21.12 22.59
N ARG A 202 59.22 20.86 21.80
CA ARG A 202 57.99 20.17 22.26
C ARG A 202 57.57 19.07 21.27
N ARG A 203 57.15 17.92 21.80
CA ARG A 203 56.57 16.82 21.02
C ARG A 203 55.05 16.90 21.07
N PHE A 204 54.44 17.39 19.98
CA PHE A 204 53.00 17.53 19.86
C PHE A 204 52.30 16.17 19.64
N PRO A 205 51.16 15.91 20.30
CA PRO A 205 50.34 14.74 19.99
C PRO A 205 49.80 14.80 18.55
N PRO A 206 49.31 13.67 18.00
CA PRO A 206 48.76 13.66 16.65
C PRO A 206 47.56 14.62 16.54
N ASN A 207 47.55 15.43 15.48
CA ASN A 207 46.55 16.46 15.19
C ASN A 207 46.39 17.53 16.29
N ALA A 208 47.49 17.94 16.93
CA ALA A 208 47.47 18.96 17.98
C ALA A 208 47.13 20.35 17.41
N LEU A 209 46.15 21.02 18.04
CA LEU A 209 45.77 22.40 17.71
C LEU A 209 46.52 23.40 18.60
N VAL A 210 47.11 24.40 17.95
CA VAL A 210 47.82 25.51 18.61
C VAL A 210 47.15 26.82 18.25
N PHE A 211 46.84 27.62 19.28
CA PHE A 211 46.10 28.87 19.16
C PHE A 211 47.03 30.06 19.31
N HIS A 212 46.99 30.96 18.33
CA HIS A 212 47.70 32.23 18.39
C HIS A 212 46.72 33.28 18.88
N LEU A 213 46.81 33.62 20.17
CA LEU A 213 46.08 34.74 20.73
C LEU A 213 46.95 36.00 20.63
N GLN A 214 46.33 37.17 20.79
CA GLN A 214 46.99 38.47 20.73
C GLN A 214 48.23 38.60 21.66
N ASP A 215 48.25 37.86 22.77
CA ASP A 215 49.32 37.89 23.76
C ASP A 215 50.33 36.72 23.66
N GLY A 216 50.02 35.67 22.87
CA GLY A 216 50.98 34.59 22.59
C GLY A 216 50.34 33.26 22.21
N LEU A 217 51.14 32.19 22.36
CA LEU A 217 50.82 30.83 21.92
C LEU A 217 50.20 29.99 23.03
N TYR A 218 49.12 29.28 22.68
CA TYR A 218 48.33 28.46 23.60
C TYR A 218 48.01 27.08 23.02
N SER A 219 47.89 26.07 23.88
CA SER A 219 47.49 24.70 23.52
C SER A 219 46.81 24.01 24.72
N MET A 220 46.00 22.98 24.47
CA MET A 220 45.40 22.16 25.54
C MET A 220 46.34 21.05 26.03
N ASP A 221 47.33 20.65 25.21
CA ASP A 221 48.08 19.41 25.39
C ASP A 221 49.23 19.50 26.39
N PHE A 222 49.58 20.71 26.84
CA PHE A 222 50.74 20.97 27.69
C PHE A 222 50.37 21.81 28.91
N PRO A 223 51.06 21.65 30.06
CA PRO A 223 50.91 22.55 31.18
C PRO A 223 51.49 23.94 30.89
N THR A 224 50.98 24.95 31.58
CA THR A 224 51.41 26.34 31.42
C THR A 224 52.88 26.52 31.86
N ARG A 225 53.71 27.12 31.00
CA ARG A 225 55.12 27.49 31.31
C ARG A 225 55.25 29.02 31.33
N THR A 226 55.45 29.60 32.51
CA THR A 226 55.73 31.03 32.68
C THR A 226 57.20 31.25 32.99
N ALA A 227 57.82 32.28 32.41
CA ALA A 227 59.12 32.78 32.84
C ALA A 227 58.95 33.79 34.00
N ASP A 228 59.96 33.89 34.86
CA ASP A 228 59.99 34.83 35.99
C ASP A 228 60.06 36.30 35.50
N PRO A 229 59.44 37.25 36.22
CA PRO A 229 59.29 38.62 35.76
C PRO A 229 60.65 39.33 35.66
N LYS A 230 61.05 39.71 34.43
CA LYS A 230 62.09 40.73 34.23
C LYS A 230 61.40 42.10 34.25
N ALA A 231 61.83 43.00 35.13
CA ALA A 231 61.29 44.35 35.23
C ALA A 231 61.47 45.08 33.89
N ALA A 232 60.36 45.41 33.23
CA ALA A 232 60.39 46.20 32.01
C ALA A 232 60.78 47.65 32.35
N PRO A 233 61.69 48.29 31.61
CA PRO A 233 61.96 49.71 31.80
C PRO A 233 60.69 50.52 31.52
N LEU A 234 60.42 51.51 32.38
CA LEU A 234 59.31 52.45 32.24
C LEU A 234 59.45 53.18 30.89
N VAL A 235 58.59 52.84 29.92
CA VAL A 235 58.53 53.53 28.64
C VAL A 235 57.92 54.91 28.89
N ALA A 236 58.71 55.96 28.71
CA ALA A 236 58.24 57.34 28.75
C ALA A 236 57.12 57.53 27.71
N THR A 237 56.02 58.16 28.13
CA THR A 237 54.95 58.62 27.25
C THR A 237 55.53 59.38 26.06
N SER A 238 55.05 59.05 24.86
CA SER A 238 55.46 59.65 23.59
C SER A 238 55.56 61.17 23.69
N SER A 239 56.72 61.74 23.35
CA SER A 239 56.95 63.19 23.37
C SER A 239 55.97 63.90 22.43
N TYR A 240 55.63 65.16 22.74
CA TYR A 240 54.77 66.00 21.90
C TYR A 240 55.23 66.04 20.43
N THR A 241 56.55 66.00 20.19
CA THR A 241 57.13 65.93 18.85
C THR A 241 56.81 64.64 18.11
N ALA A 242 56.69 63.51 18.81
CA ALA A 242 56.25 62.24 18.22
C ALA A 242 54.75 62.26 17.88
N LEU A 243 53.93 62.88 18.73
CA LEU A 243 52.49 63.06 18.45
C LEU A 243 52.25 64.00 17.27
N MET A 244 53.00 65.10 17.16
CA MET A 244 52.93 65.99 16.01
C MET A 244 53.39 65.33 14.72
N LYS A 245 54.45 64.51 14.76
CA LYS A 245 54.86 63.69 13.61
C LYS A 245 53.78 62.69 13.21
N LEU A 246 53.12 62.06 14.18
CA LEU A 246 52.04 61.11 13.92
C LEU A 246 50.82 61.83 13.32
N ALA A 247 50.44 63.00 13.85
CA ALA A 247 49.37 63.82 13.29
C ALA A 247 49.68 64.31 11.87
N ASN A 248 50.93 64.71 11.59
CA ASN A 248 51.36 65.06 10.23
C ASN A 248 51.32 63.86 9.29
N LEU A 249 51.67 62.66 9.78
CA LEU A 249 51.63 61.43 8.99
C LEU A 249 50.19 60.97 8.76
N GLU A 250 49.29 61.17 9.72
CA GLU A 250 47.85 60.95 9.58
C GLU A 250 47.25 61.91 8.56
N SER A 251 47.63 63.19 8.59
CA SER A 251 47.24 64.16 7.56
C SER A 251 47.77 63.76 6.18
N SER A 252 49.02 63.32 6.09
CA SER A 252 49.61 62.86 4.82
C SER A 252 48.93 61.59 4.28
N VAL A 253 48.52 60.68 5.16
CA VAL A 253 47.73 59.48 4.78
C VAL A 253 46.33 59.90 4.30
N GLN A 254 45.72 60.89 4.95
CA GLN A 254 44.42 61.41 4.53
C GLN A 254 44.49 62.07 3.15
N ASP A 255 45.53 62.85 2.87
CA ASP A 255 45.80 63.46 1.56
C ASP A 255 46.07 62.39 0.49
N ALA A 256 46.83 61.34 0.82
CA ALA A 256 47.07 60.20 -0.08
C ALA A 256 45.77 59.45 -0.42
N MET A 257 44.86 59.30 0.55
CA MET A 257 43.54 58.71 0.29
C MET A 257 42.65 59.63 -0.55
N GLU A 258 42.74 60.96 -0.37
CA GLU A 258 41.98 61.90 -1.18
C GLU A 258 42.48 61.96 -2.63
N THR A 259 43.79 61.95 -2.84
CA THR A 259 44.39 61.86 -4.18
C THR A 259 44.05 60.55 -4.88
N GLN A 260 44.04 59.42 -4.16
CA GLN A 260 43.55 58.14 -4.71
C GLN A 260 42.09 58.25 -5.17
N ARG A 261 41.21 58.86 -4.38
CA ARG A 261 39.80 59.07 -4.76
C ARG A 261 39.67 59.97 -5.99
N LYS A 262 40.46 61.05 -6.07
CA LYS A 262 40.49 61.95 -7.23
C LYS A 262 40.96 61.24 -8.50
N ILE A 263 42.03 60.44 -8.41
CA ILE A 263 42.52 59.62 -9.54
C ILE A 263 41.45 58.61 -9.96
N MET A 264 40.78 57.96 -9.00
CA MET A 264 39.69 57.01 -9.30
C MET A 264 38.52 57.69 -10.02
N GLN A 265 38.14 58.91 -9.60
CA GLN A 265 37.14 59.72 -10.28
C GLN A 265 37.58 60.07 -11.71
N GLN A 266 38.83 60.51 -11.90
CA GLN A 266 39.38 60.81 -13.22
C GLN A 266 39.43 59.58 -14.13
N ILE A 267 39.81 58.41 -13.60
CA ILE A 267 39.81 57.15 -14.37
C ILE A 267 38.38 56.81 -14.79
N ASN A 268 37.41 56.92 -13.89
CA ASN A 268 36.01 56.65 -14.22
C ASN A 268 35.47 57.64 -15.26
N GLU A 269 35.83 58.92 -15.15
CA GLU A 269 35.44 59.96 -16.10
C GLU A 269 36.08 59.74 -17.48
N ILE A 270 37.33 59.28 -17.55
CA ILE A 270 37.99 58.86 -18.79
C ILE A 270 37.31 57.61 -19.38
N LEU A 271 36.90 56.65 -18.56
CA LEU A 271 36.17 55.46 -18.99
C LEU A 271 34.77 55.83 -19.53
N ASP A 272 34.10 56.81 -18.93
CA ASP A 272 32.80 57.30 -19.39
C ASP A 272 32.90 58.16 -20.67
N GLN A 273 34.00 58.90 -20.85
CA GLN A 273 34.26 59.75 -22.02
C GLN A 273 34.92 59.00 -23.20
N SER A 274 35.47 57.81 -22.98
CA SER A 274 35.98 56.97 -24.06
C SER A 274 34.81 56.28 -24.76
N PRO A 275 34.40 56.69 -25.98
CA PRO A 275 33.39 55.93 -26.72
C PRO A 275 33.92 54.53 -27.02
N ALA A 276 33.00 53.57 -27.17
CA ALA A 276 33.33 52.22 -27.63
C ALA A 276 34.26 52.28 -28.84
N ASP A 277 35.32 51.45 -28.82
CA ASP A 277 36.33 51.40 -29.88
C ASP A 277 35.65 51.55 -31.27
N PRO A 278 36.05 52.53 -32.09
CA PRO A 278 35.41 52.80 -33.38
C PRO A 278 35.74 51.73 -34.43
N ASN A 279 36.35 50.61 -34.01
CA ASN A 279 36.72 49.53 -34.90
C ASN A 279 35.45 48.71 -35.21
N PRO A 280 34.87 48.84 -36.43
CA PRO A 280 33.58 48.23 -36.75
C PRO A 280 33.60 46.72 -36.56
N ALA A 281 34.76 46.06 -36.77
CA ALA A 281 34.94 44.63 -36.55
C ALA A 281 34.77 44.21 -35.08
N ALA A 282 35.18 45.05 -34.11
CA ALA A 282 35.01 44.75 -32.68
C ALA A 282 33.55 44.91 -32.23
N ASN A 283 32.84 45.91 -32.76
CA ASN A 283 31.42 46.12 -32.52
C ASN A 283 30.55 45.03 -33.16
N GLU A 284 30.89 44.56 -34.36
CA GLU A 284 30.24 43.42 -34.99
C GLU A 284 30.48 42.12 -34.20
N ALA A 285 31.72 41.86 -33.75
CA ALA A 285 32.05 40.69 -32.94
C ALA A 285 31.32 40.68 -31.59
N THR A 286 31.21 41.83 -30.91
CA THR A 286 30.48 41.96 -29.65
C THR A 286 28.97 41.82 -29.84
N ALA A 287 28.38 42.39 -30.90
CA ALA A 287 26.97 42.20 -31.23
C ALA A 287 26.65 40.72 -31.54
N LEU A 288 27.55 40.03 -32.26
CA LEU A 288 27.44 38.60 -32.56
C LEU A 288 27.53 37.76 -31.27
N ALA A 289 28.49 38.06 -30.39
CA ALA A 289 28.61 37.42 -29.09
C ALA A 289 27.37 37.62 -28.21
N MET A 290 26.82 38.83 -28.15
CA MET A 290 25.56 39.12 -27.43
C MET A 290 24.38 38.33 -28.01
N LYS A 291 24.31 38.20 -29.34
CA LYS A 291 23.29 37.38 -30.00
C LYS A 291 23.41 35.91 -29.59
N TYR A 292 24.61 35.33 -29.59
CA TYR A 292 24.81 33.96 -29.12
C TYR A 292 24.49 33.78 -27.63
N VAL A 293 24.90 34.72 -26.78
CA VAL A 293 24.56 34.68 -25.34
C VAL A 293 23.06 34.74 -25.13
N SER A 294 22.34 35.61 -25.86
CA SER A 294 20.88 35.70 -25.76
C SER A 294 20.18 34.43 -26.24
N MET A 295 20.67 33.82 -27.33
CA MET A 295 20.17 32.54 -27.84
C MET A 295 20.40 31.42 -26.82
N GLN A 296 21.60 31.36 -26.23
CA GLN A 296 21.94 30.36 -25.22
C GLN A 296 21.12 30.55 -23.94
N ARG A 297 20.86 31.79 -23.52
CA ARG A 297 19.97 32.07 -22.37
C ARG A 297 18.55 31.58 -22.63
N ARG A 298 18.00 31.83 -23.83
CA ARG A 298 16.67 31.31 -24.21
C ARG A 298 16.65 29.78 -24.24
N ALA A 299 17.69 29.15 -24.78
CA ALA A 299 17.82 27.69 -24.79
C ALA A 299 17.87 27.11 -23.36
N ASN A 300 18.65 27.72 -22.46
CA ASN A 300 18.73 27.31 -21.06
C ASN A 300 17.40 27.49 -20.33
N MET A 301 16.70 28.61 -20.53
CA MET A 301 15.37 28.84 -19.95
C MET A 301 14.36 27.79 -20.43
N ALA A 302 14.36 27.48 -21.73
CA ALA A 302 13.50 26.43 -22.29
C ALA A 302 13.85 25.03 -21.79
N ALA A 303 15.12 24.74 -21.53
CA ALA A 303 15.56 23.49 -20.93
C ALA A 303 15.13 23.40 -19.45
N GLU A 304 15.18 24.51 -18.72
CA GLU A 304 14.78 24.57 -17.32
C GLU A 304 13.27 24.42 -17.13
N THR A 305 12.45 25.08 -17.95
CA THR A 305 10.99 24.89 -17.94
C THR A 305 10.63 23.44 -18.25
N LYS A 306 11.20 22.84 -19.31
CA LYS A 306 11.03 21.42 -19.63
C LYS A 306 11.40 20.51 -18.45
N ARG A 307 12.51 20.80 -17.74
CA ARG A 307 12.94 20.03 -16.56
C ARG A 307 11.93 20.14 -15.42
N ILE A 308 11.37 21.33 -15.18
CA ILE A 308 10.34 21.56 -14.16
C ILE A 308 9.07 20.80 -14.51
N ASP A 309 8.63 20.87 -15.76
CA ASP A 309 7.42 20.19 -16.25
C ASP A 309 7.58 18.66 -16.15
N LEU A 310 8.72 18.12 -16.57
CA LEU A 310 9.06 16.70 -16.40
C LEU A 310 9.05 16.29 -14.93
N ARG A 311 9.61 17.10 -14.03
CA ARG A 311 9.59 16.82 -12.58
C ARG A 311 8.18 16.90 -11.99
N LYS A 312 7.32 17.77 -12.49
CA LYS A 312 5.92 17.87 -12.08
C LYS A 312 5.13 16.65 -12.55
N SER A 313 5.30 16.27 -13.82
CA SER A 313 4.71 15.06 -14.41
C SER A 313 5.14 13.81 -13.64
N LEU A 314 6.43 13.64 -13.33
CA LEU A 314 6.93 12.51 -12.55
C LEU A 314 6.35 12.47 -11.13
N ARG A 315 6.17 13.62 -10.47
CA ARG A 315 5.54 13.69 -9.16
C ARG A 315 4.07 13.26 -9.21
N SER A 316 3.30 13.84 -10.14
CA SER A 316 1.90 13.46 -10.36
C SER A 316 1.74 11.98 -10.68
N ARG A 317 2.59 11.43 -11.56
CA ARG A 317 2.56 9.99 -11.88
C ARG A 317 2.90 9.11 -10.68
N ARG A 318 3.85 9.52 -9.83
CA ARG A 318 4.20 8.79 -8.60
C ARG A 318 3.05 8.81 -7.59
N GLU A 319 2.40 9.95 -7.42
CA GLU A 319 1.23 10.10 -6.56
C GLU A 319 0.07 9.24 -7.05
N ALA A 320 -0.22 9.26 -8.35
CA ALA A 320 -1.24 8.41 -8.97
C ALA A 320 -0.93 6.92 -8.80
N ILE A 321 0.32 6.48 -8.98
CA ILE A 321 0.74 5.09 -8.73
C ILE A 321 0.56 4.72 -7.25
N ALA A 322 0.93 5.61 -6.33
CA ALA A 322 0.76 5.37 -4.90
C ALA A 322 -0.72 5.26 -4.50
N GLN A 323 -1.57 6.12 -5.06
CA GLN A 323 -3.02 6.05 -4.88
C GLN A 323 -3.59 4.75 -5.46
N GLY A 324 -3.23 4.39 -6.69
CA GLY A 324 -3.66 3.14 -7.32
C GLY A 324 -3.27 1.91 -6.49
N ARG A 325 -2.04 1.88 -5.95
CA ARG A 325 -1.61 0.79 -5.04
C ARG A 325 -2.41 0.73 -3.75
N ARG A 326 -2.80 1.87 -3.17
CA ARG A 326 -3.66 1.90 -1.96
C ARG A 326 -5.05 1.34 -2.27
N VAL A 327 -5.66 1.76 -3.38
CA VAL A 327 -6.97 1.26 -3.82
C VAL A 327 -6.90 -0.25 -4.08
N GLN A 328 -5.85 -0.71 -4.76
CA GLN A 328 -5.64 -2.14 -5.02
C GLN A 328 -5.49 -2.94 -3.72
N ALA A 329 -4.70 -2.45 -2.75
CA ALA A 329 -4.53 -3.13 -1.47
C ALA A 329 -5.83 -3.20 -0.66
N LEU A 330 -6.66 -2.15 -0.70
CA LEU A 330 -7.99 -2.16 -0.09
C LEU A 330 -8.90 -3.17 -0.77
N ALA A 331 -8.93 -3.19 -2.11
CA ALA A 331 -9.73 -4.15 -2.88
C ALA A 331 -9.29 -5.60 -2.61
N GLU A 332 -7.99 -5.87 -2.51
CA GLU A 332 -7.46 -7.19 -2.17
C GLU A 332 -7.88 -7.63 -0.76
N ALA A 333 -7.85 -6.72 0.22
CA ALA A 333 -8.33 -7.00 1.58
C ALA A 333 -9.84 -7.27 1.61
N ASP A 334 -10.63 -6.51 0.83
CA ASP A 334 -12.07 -6.73 0.70
C ASP A 334 -12.39 -8.08 0.04
N ILE A 335 -11.64 -8.46 -1.00
CA ILE A 335 -11.77 -9.77 -1.64
C ILE A 335 -11.48 -10.89 -0.65
N GLN A 336 -10.42 -10.78 0.16
CA GLN A 336 -10.08 -11.77 1.17
C GLN A 336 -11.20 -11.93 2.21
N ASN A 337 -11.68 -10.82 2.79
CA ASN A 337 -12.77 -10.84 3.77
C ASN A 337 -14.07 -11.42 3.18
N ASN A 338 -14.37 -11.11 1.92
CA ASN A 338 -15.57 -11.63 1.26
C ASN A 338 -15.45 -13.10 0.85
N SER A 339 -14.24 -13.62 0.63
CA SER A 339 -14.02 -15.02 0.24
C SER A 339 -14.48 -16.00 1.32
N GLU A 340 -14.20 -15.71 2.60
CA GLU A 340 -14.62 -16.54 3.74
C GLU A 340 -16.15 -16.53 3.90
N LYS A 341 -16.77 -15.35 3.77
CA LYS A 341 -18.24 -15.20 3.81
C LYS A 341 -18.90 -15.92 2.65
N LEU A 342 -18.30 -15.88 1.46
CA LEU A 342 -18.80 -16.61 0.30
C LEU A 342 -18.73 -18.12 0.54
N ALA A 343 -17.61 -18.62 1.05
CA ALA A 343 -17.45 -20.05 1.36
C ALA A 343 -18.51 -20.53 2.37
N ALA A 344 -18.72 -19.76 3.46
CA ALA A 344 -19.75 -20.08 4.45
C ALA A 344 -21.18 -20.02 3.86
N SER A 345 -21.46 -19.06 2.97
CA SER A 345 -22.75 -18.94 2.29
C SER A 345 -23.00 -20.14 1.36
N VAL A 346 -21.98 -20.55 0.59
CA VAL A 346 -22.05 -21.73 -0.28
C VAL A 346 -22.31 -22.99 0.52
N GLU A 347 -21.60 -23.18 1.64
CA GLU A 347 -21.81 -24.31 2.54
C GLU A 347 -23.23 -24.32 3.11
N LEU A 348 -23.74 -23.16 3.55
CA LEU A 348 -25.10 -23.03 4.06
C LEU A 348 -26.16 -23.36 3.00
N VAL A 349 -25.96 -22.94 1.75
CA VAL A 349 -26.85 -23.28 0.63
C VAL A 349 -26.85 -24.78 0.39
N GLN A 350 -25.67 -25.41 0.32
CA GLN A 350 -25.55 -26.86 0.14
C GLN A 350 -26.24 -27.64 1.27
N GLN A 351 -26.03 -27.25 2.52
CA GLN A 351 -26.71 -27.85 3.67
C GLN A 351 -28.23 -27.69 3.59
N THR A 352 -28.70 -26.50 3.18
CA THR A 352 -30.13 -26.22 3.04
C THR A 352 -30.77 -27.03 1.92
N GLU A 353 -30.10 -27.15 0.77
CA GLU A 353 -30.53 -27.99 -0.35
C GLU A 353 -30.63 -29.45 0.06
N GLN A 354 -29.62 -29.98 0.75
CA GLN A 354 -29.64 -31.34 1.30
C GLN A 354 -30.82 -31.55 2.26
N GLN A 355 -31.09 -30.59 3.14
CA GLN A 355 -32.25 -30.63 4.03
C GLN A 355 -33.58 -30.62 3.27
N ILE A 356 -33.71 -29.79 2.23
CA ILE A 356 -34.91 -29.75 1.37
C ILE A 356 -35.10 -31.08 0.66
N HIS A 357 -34.05 -31.63 0.05
CA HIS A 357 -34.08 -32.94 -0.60
C HIS A 357 -34.47 -34.05 0.39
N GLY A 358 -33.89 -34.04 1.60
CA GLY A 358 -34.26 -34.96 2.67
C GLY A 358 -35.74 -34.88 3.05
N GLN A 359 -36.29 -33.68 3.21
CA GLN A 359 -37.71 -33.50 3.52
C GLN A 359 -38.61 -33.91 2.34
N ARG A 360 -38.23 -33.63 1.09
CA ARG A 360 -38.96 -34.09 -0.10
C ARG A 360 -39.01 -35.62 -0.18
N ARG A 361 -37.89 -36.31 0.08
CA ARG A 361 -37.84 -37.79 0.14
C ARG A 361 -38.83 -38.34 1.16
N ARG A 362 -38.77 -37.79 2.38
CA ARG A 362 -39.67 -38.16 3.48
C ARG A 362 -41.14 -37.98 3.11
N ILE A 363 -41.49 -36.82 2.55
CA ILE A 363 -42.88 -36.53 2.13
C ILE A 363 -43.31 -37.46 0.99
N CYS A 364 -42.44 -37.76 0.03
CA CYS A 364 -42.76 -38.71 -1.03
C CYS A 364 -42.98 -40.13 -0.48
N SER A 365 -42.20 -40.56 0.53
CA SER A 365 -42.45 -41.81 1.24
C SER A 365 -43.81 -41.80 1.96
N GLU A 366 -44.13 -40.73 2.69
CA GLU A 366 -45.45 -40.59 3.34
C GLU A 366 -46.60 -40.58 2.30
N LEU A 367 -46.40 -39.96 1.14
CA LEU A 367 -47.37 -39.98 0.05
C LEU A 367 -47.54 -41.38 -0.58
N CYS A 368 -46.47 -42.19 -0.67
CA CYS A 368 -46.57 -43.60 -1.07
C CYS A 368 -47.46 -44.39 -0.10
N ASP A 369 -47.33 -44.14 1.20
CA ASP A 369 -48.12 -44.83 2.24
C ASP A 369 -49.60 -44.38 2.23
N MET A 370 -49.85 -43.08 2.02
CA MET A 370 -51.22 -42.54 1.96
C MET A 370 -51.95 -42.90 0.66
N PHE A 371 -51.24 -42.98 -0.46
CA PHE A 371 -51.79 -43.28 -1.78
C PHE A 371 -51.13 -44.53 -2.38
N PRO A 372 -51.35 -45.72 -1.81
CA PRO A 372 -50.64 -46.93 -2.23
C PRO A 372 -50.99 -47.30 -3.67
N ILE A 373 -49.97 -47.33 -4.53
CA ILE A 373 -50.06 -47.80 -5.93
C ILE A 373 -49.54 -49.25 -6.00
N THR A 374 -50.47 -50.21 -6.05
CA THR A 374 -50.16 -51.65 -6.03
C THR A 374 -50.49 -52.30 -7.37
N PRO A 375 -49.70 -53.31 -7.81
CA PRO A 375 -50.05 -54.06 -9.01
C PRO A 375 -51.33 -54.87 -8.79
N ILE A 376 -52.15 -55.00 -9.82
CA ILE A 376 -53.36 -55.83 -9.76
C ILE A 376 -52.94 -57.30 -9.90
N PRO A 377 -53.29 -58.19 -8.96
CA PRO A 377 -52.98 -59.61 -9.05
C PRO A 377 -53.60 -60.24 -10.32
N ASN A 378 -52.83 -61.08 -11.03
CA ASN A 378 -53.26 -61.79 -12.25
C ASN A 378 -53.67 -60.90 -13.43
N ALA A 379 -53.30 -59.62 -13.43
CA ALA A 379 -53.52 -58.70 -14.55
C ALA A 379 -52.28 -58.60 -15.47
N PRO A 380 -52.43 -58.08 -16.71
CA PRO A 380 -51.31 -57.80 -17.59
C PRO A 380 -50.25 -56.90 -16.95
N PRO A 381 -48.97 -56.96 -17.37
CA PRO A 381 -47.92 -56.10 -16.84
C PRO A 381 -48.30 -54.62 -16.98
N LEU A 382 -47.86 -53.79 -16.03
CA LEU A 382 -48.21 -52.36 -15.93
C LEU A 382 -49.68 -52.06 -15.60
N SER A 383 -50.44 -53.06 -15.11
CA SER A 383 -51.77 -52.86 -14.53
C SER A 383 -51.65 -52.57 -13.03
N PHE A 384 -52.04 -51.37 -12.62
CA PHE A 384 -51.97 -50.90 -11.24
C PHE A 384 -53.33 -50.41 -10.74
N GLN A 385 -53.44 -50.37 -9.41
CA GLN A 385 -54.56 -49.77 -8.70
C GLN A 385 -54.04 -48.76 -7.67
N ILE A 386 -54.78 -47.68 -7.44
CA ILE A 386 -54.49 -46.66 -6.44
C ILE A 386 -55.50 -46.75 -5.30
N CYS A 387 -55.03 -46.91 -4.06
CA CYS A 387 -55.91 -47.12 -2.89
C CYS A 387 -56.93 -48.26 -3.07
N GLY A 388 -56.57 -49.31 -3.82
CA GLY A 388 -57.46 -50.43 -4.15
C GLY A 388 -58.44 -50.18 -5.31
N LEU A 389 -58.37 -49.02 -5.99
CA LEU A 389 -59.19 -48.72 -7.17
C LEU A 389 -58.38 -48.95 -8.46
N PRO A 390 -58.80 -49.87 -9.35
CA PRO A 390 -58.10 -50.14 -10.61
C PRO A 390 -58.18 -48.95 -11.57
N LEU A 391 -57.06 -48.61 -12.20
CA LEU A 391 -57.00 -47.59 -13.26
C LEU A 391 -56.37 -48.16 -14.54
N PRO A 392 -57.07 -48.14 -15.69
CA PRO A 392 -56.50 -48.57 -16.95
C PRO A 392 -55.53 -47.51 -17.52
N ASN A 393 -54.63 -47.89 -18.43
CA ASN A 393 -53.61 -47.00 -18.99
C ASN A 393 -54.17 -46.10 -20.11
N SER A 394 -55.06 -45.17 -19.76
CA SER A 394 -55.69 -44.19 -20.66
C SER A 394 -56.42 -44.75 -21.87
N VAL A 395 -56.85 -46.01 -21.78
CA VAL A 395 -57.77 -46.63 -22.73
C VAL A 395 -59.06 -46.93 -21.99
N TYR A 396 -60.16 -46.36 -22.47
CA TYR A 396 -61.50 -46.66 -21.98
C TYR A 396 -62.36 -47.15 -23.13
N ASP A 397 -62.26 -48.45 -23.43
CA ASP A 397 -63.06 -49.12 -24.46
C ASP A 397 -64.26 -49.85 -23.85
N ALA A 398 -65.13 -50.38 -24.72
CA ALA A 398 -66.32 -51.13 -24.29
C ALA A 398 -65.99 -52.40 -23.48
N ALA A 399 -64.77 -52.94 -23.60
CA ALA A 399 -64.30 -54.05 -22.79
C ALA A 399 -63.91 -53.61 -21.37
N THR A 400 -63.23 -52.47 -21.26
CA THR A 400 -62.83 -51.85 -19.99
C THR A 400 -64.03 -51.36 -19.21
N ALA A 401 -65.02 -50.76 -19.87
CA ALA A 401 -66.28 -50.30 -19.26
C ALA A 401 -67.11 -51.43 -18.63
N LYS A 402 -66.94 -52.68 -19.10
CA LYS A 402 -67.59 -53.86 -18.51
C LYS A 402 -66.92 -54.35 -17.24
N VAL A 403 -65.62 -54.08 -17.08
CA VAL A 403 -64.81 -54.56 -15.96
C VAL A 403 -64.68 -53.50 -14.87
N ILE A 404 -64.56 -52.23 -15.26
CA ILE A 404 -64.35 -51.08 -14.37
C ILE A 404 -65.56 -50.15 -14.49
N GLY A 405 -66.28 -49.99 -13.38
CA GLY A 405 -67.42 -49.08 -13.32
C GLY A 405 -67.02 -47.60 -13.42
N GLU A 406 -67.92 -46.78 -13.94
CA GLU A 406 -67.70 -45.34 -14.18
C GLU A 406 -67.30 -44.58 -12.90
N ASP A 407 -67.92 -44.91 -11.76
CA ASP A 407 -67.64 -44.29 -10.46
C ASP A 407 -66.24 -44.67 -9.93
N VAL A 408 -65.81 -45.92 -10.16
CA VAL A 408 -64.49 -46.41 -9.77
C VAL A 408 -63.40 -45.71 -10.56
N LEU A 409 -63.58 -45.59 -11.88
CA LEU A 409 -62.66 -44.88 -12.77
C LEU A 409 -62.55 -43.40 -12.39
N SER A 410 -63.68 -42.74 -12.16
CA SER A 410 -63.73 -41.33 -11.76
C SER A 410 -63.10 -41.10 -10.39
N GLY A 411 -63.31 -42.03 -9.45
CA GLY A 411 -62.66 -42.04 -8.13
C GLY A 411 -61.14 -42.20 -8.22
N ALA A 412 -60.66 -43.18 -9.00
CA ALA A 412 -59.24 -43.42 -9.21
C ALA A 412 -58.54 -42.21 -9.85
N LEU A 413 -59.13 -41.61 -10.90
CA LEU A 413 -58.59 -40.39 -11.52
C LEU A 413 -58.62 -39.18 -10.58
N GLY A 414 -59.62 -39.08 -9.71
CA GLY A 414 -59.68 -38.07 -8.65
C GLY A 414 -58.53 -38.19 -7.66
N LEU A 415 -58.19 -39.41 -7.24
CA LEU A 415 -57.04 -39.68 -6.37
C LEU A 415 -55.70 -39.40 -7.06
N VAL A 416 -55.57 -39.76 -8.35
CA VAL A 416 -54.38 -39.41 -9.14
C VAL A 416 -54.24 -37.90 -9.26
N ALA A 417 -55.32 -37.17 -9.55
CA ALA A 417 -55.28 -35.71 -9.62
C ALA A 417 -54.89 -35.06 -8.28
N LEU A 418 -55.35 -35.62 -7.15
CA LEU A 418 -54.98 -35.19 -5.81
C LEU A 418 -53.48 -35.39 -5.55
N LEU A 419 -52.98 -36.59 -5.82
CA LEU A 419 -51.58 -36.96 -5.63
C LEU A 419 -50.65 -36.12 -6.51
N THR A 420 -50.96 -35.97 -7.80
CA THR A 420 -50.21 -35.12 -8.74
C THR A 420 -50.18 -33.66 -8.29
N ARG A 421 -51.31 -33.15 -7.77
CA ARG A 421 -51.36 -31.79 -7.20
C ARG A 421 -50.47 -31.67 -5.96
N HIS A 422 -50.48 -32.63 -5.03
CA HIS A 422 -49.60 -32.60 -3.86
C HIS A 422 -48.12 -32.65 -4.26
N LEU A 423 -47.74 -33.54 -5.18
CA LEU A 423 -46.37 -33.63 -5.68
C LEU A 423 -45.91 -32.32 -6.31
N SER A 424 -46.76 -31.63 -7.07
CA SER A 424 -46.42 -30.32 -7.63
C SER A 424 -46.01 -29.28 -6.58
N PHE A 425 -46.69 -29.26 -5.42
CA PHE A 425 -46.36 -28.33 -4.34
C PHE A 425 -45.05 -28.70 -3.64
N TYR A 426 -44.86 -29.98 -3.32
CA TYR A 426 -43.70 -30.44 -2.55
C TYR A 426 -42.40 -30.48 -3.36
N LEU A 427 -42.49 -30.86 -4.64
CA LEU A 427 -41.38 -30.81 -5.59
C LEU A 427 -41.15 -29.37 -6.11
N SER A 428 -42.05 -28.44 -5.76
CA SER A 428 -42.01 -27.04 -6.19
C SER A 428 -41.96 -26.89 -7.72
N SER A 429 -42.68 -27.77 -8.42
CA SER A 429 -42.75 -27.84 -9.88
C SER A 429 -44.15 -27.44 -10.34
N PRO A 430 -44.31 -26.31 -11.07
CA PRO A 430 -45.62 -25.84 -11.49
C PRO A 430 -46.21 -26.75 -12.58
N LEU A 431 -47.49 -27.10 -12.42
CA LEU A 431 -48.18 -27.93 -13.42
C LEU A 431 -48.55 -27.10 -14.66
N PRO A 432 -48.21 -27.56 -15.88
CA PRO A 432 -48.63 -26.91 -17.13
C PRO A 432 -50.15 -26.77 -17.25
N TYR A 433 -50.90 -27.78 -16.79
CA TYR A 433 -52.36 -27.81 -16.79
C TYR A 433 -52.89 -27.81 -15.36
N PRO A 434 -53.36 -26.68 -14.81
CA PRO A 434 -53.84 -26.61 -13.43
C PRO A 434 -54.94 -27.64 -13.12
N LEU A 435 -54.79 -28.35 -12.00
CA LEU A 435 -55.74 -29.37 -11.54
C LEU A 435 -56.64 -28.82 -10.43
N SER A 436 -57.95 -28.97 -10.60
CA SER A 436 -58.92 -28.67 -9.55
C SER A 436 -59.50 -29.97 -9.01
N VAL A 437 -59.18 -30.25 -7.75
CA VAL A 437 -59.41 -31.55 -7.14
C VAL A 437 -60.69 -31.52 -6.32
N TYR A 438 -61.69 -32.28 -6.76
CA TYR A 438 -63.01 -32.41 -6.14
C TYR A 438 -63.42 -33.89 -6.05
N GLY A 439 -62.49 -34.74 -5.59
CA GLY A 439 -62.69 -36.19 -5.53
C GLY A 439 -63.01 -36.79 -6.90
N SER A 440 -64.10 -37.58 -7.00
CA SER A 440 -64.56 -38.17 -8.25
C SER A 440 -65.09 -37.18 -9.29
N ARG A 441 -65.12 -35.87 -9.00
CA ARG A 441 -65.55 -34.81 -9.93
C ARG A 441 -64.44 -33.82 -10.26
N SER A 442 -63.19 -34.27 -10.20
CA SER A 442 -62.02 -33.43 -10.49
C SER A 442 -61.95 -33.03 -11.97
N TYR A 443 -61.27 -31.92 -12.27
CA TYR A 443 -61.07 -31.44 -13.64
C TYR A 443 -59.66 -30.87 -13.86
N ALA A 444 -59.19 -31.00 -15.10
CA ALA A 444 -57.97 -30.38 -15.59
C ALA A 444 -58.30 -29.14 -16.43
N ARG A 445 -57.43 -28.13 -16.43
CA ARG A 445 -57.66 -26.90 -17.18
C ARG A 445 -56.58 -26.65 -18.21
N ASP A 446 -57.01 -26.35 -19.44
CA ASP A 446 -56.12 -25.99 -20.54
C ASP A 446 -56.17 -24.49 -20.85
N ASN A 447 -55.11 -23.79 -20.47
CA ASN A 447 -54.93 -22.37 -20.78
C ASN A 447 -53.99 -22.14 -21.97
N ILE A 448 -53.36 -23.19 -22.51
CA ILE A 448 -52.25 -23.08 -23.47
C ILE A 448 -52.77 -23.36 -24.90
N SER A 449 -53.64 -24.35 -25.05
CA SER A 449 -54.14 -24.72 -26.38
C SER A 449 -55.09 -23.67 -26.96
N HIS A 450 -54.96 -23.44 -28.28
CA HIS A 450 -55.79 -22.52 -29.04
C HIS A 450 -57.19 -23.12 -29.26
N MET A 451 -58.09 -22.88 -28.31
CA MET A 451 -59.49 -23.27 -28.40
C MET A 451 -60.28 -22.17 -29.13
N PRO A 452 -60.97 -22.46 -30.26
CA PRO A 452 -61.71 -21.44 -30.99
C PRO A 452 -62.81 -20.86 -30.09
N ASP A 453 -62.73 -19.56 -29.80
CA ASP A 453 -63.79 -18.82 -29.12
C ASP A 453 -64.98 -18.75 -30.10
N THR A 454 -65.90 -19.72 -30.02
CA THR A 454 -67.16 -19.64 -30.77
C THR A 454 -67.90 -18.41 -30.28
N GLN A 455 -68.01 -17.40 -31.14
CA GLN A 455 -68.61 -16.11 -30.87
C GLN A 455 -70.00 -16.25 -30.25
N SER A 456 -70.14 -15.87 -28.99
CA SER A 456 -71.42 -15.45 -28.43
C SER A 456 -71.16 -14.28 -27.51
N GLN A 457 -71.15 -13.09 -28.10
CA GLN A 457 -71.26 -11.81 -27.38
C GLN A 457 -72.52 -11.85 -26.53
N ARG A 458 -72.36 -11.90 -25.21
CA ARG A 458 -73.23 -11.31 -24.18
C ARG A 458 -72.70 -11.68 -22.79
N GLN A 459 -72.79 -10.73 -21.86
CA GLN A 459 -72.19 -10.76 -20.53
C GLN A 459 -72.57 -12.00 -19.72
N SER A 460 -71.65 -12.97 -19.70
CA SER A 460 -71.37 -14.00 -18.68
C SER A 460 -70.05 -14.72 -19.07
N GLN A 461 -69.14 -13.98 -19.71
CA GLN A 461 -68.12 -14.54 -20.62
C GLN A 461 -66.99 -15.24 -19.86
N ARG A 462 -66.55 -14.71 -18.71
CA ARG A 462 -65.46 -15.31 -17.92
C ARG A 462 -65.80 -16.68 -17.33
N GLN A 463 -67.00 -16.87 -16.80
CA GLN A 463 -67.39 -18.14 -16.17
C GLN A 463 -67.67 -19.23 -17.22
N ARG A 464 -68.31 -18.87 -18.35
CA ARG A 464 -68.52 -19.80 -19.47
C ARG A 464 -67.21 -20.16 -20.19
N GLN A 465 -66.29 -19.21 -20.33
CA GLN A 465 -64.96 -19.47 -20.91
C GLN A 465 -64.08 -20.31 -19.97
N ARG A 466 -64.17 -20.11 -18.65
CA ARG A 466 -63.57 -21.00 -17.64
C ARG A 466 -64.08 -22.44 -17.80
N GLN A 467 -65.40 -22.65 -17.81
CA GLN A 467 -66.00 -23.97 -17.99
C GLN A 467 -65.67 -24.63 -19.33
N ARG A 468 -65.52 -23.86 -20.41
CA ARG A 468 -65.10 -24.38 -21.73
C ARG A 468 -63.67 -24.91 -21.74
N ARG A 469 -62.78 -24.31 -20.94
CA ARG A 469 -61.36 -24.71 -20.79
C ARG A 469 -61.13 -25.75 -19.69
N GLU A 470 -62.19 -26.13 -18.97
CA GLU A 470 -62.17 -27.17 -17.94
C GLU A 470 -62.63 -28.50 -18.54
N PHE A 471 -61.78 -29.50 -18.42
CA PHE A 471 -61.97 -30.85 -18.93
C PHE A 471 -62.16 -31.82 -17.76
N PRO A 472 -63.30 -32.54 -17.71
CA PRO A 472 -63.61 -33.41 -16.59
C PRO A 472 -62.66 -34.61 -16.57
N LEU A 473 -62.21 -35.01 -15.37
CA LEU A 473 -61.49 -36.26 -15.12
C LEU A 473 -62.44 -37.38 -14.67
N TYR A 474 -63.70 -37.27 -15.07
CA TYR A 474 -64.77 -38.21 -14.76
C TYR A 474 -65.65 -38.39 -15.99
N LEU A 475 -66.30 -39.55 -16.10
CA LEU A 475 -67.14 -39.83 -17.25
C LEU A 475 -68.42 -38.99 -17.25
N PRO A 476 -68.84 -38.44 -18.41
CA PRO A 476 -70.10 -37.73 -18.52
C PRO A 476 -71.27 -38.72 -18.37
N ARG A 477 -72.22 -38.39 -17.49
CA ARG A 477 -73.48 -39.15 -17.40
C ARG A 477 -74.26 -39.02 -18.71
N GLY A 478 -74.65 -40.14 -19.31
CA GLY A 478 -75.51 -40.16 -20.50
C GLY A 478 -74.83 -40.37 -21.86
N GLY A 479 -73.58 -40.83 -21.91
CA GLY A 479 -72.98 -41.43 -23.12
C GLY A 479 -72.74 -40.48 -24.31
N SER A 480 -72.67 -39.16 -24.07
CA SER A 480 -72.46 -38.18 -25.14
C SER A 480 -71.03 -38.27 -25.71
N THR A 481 -70.90 -38.42 -27.04
CA THR A 481 -69.60 -38.50 -27.75
C THR A 481 -68.70 -37.30 -27.45
N ILE A 482 -69.27 -36.09 -27.35
CA ILE A 482 -68.49 -34.88 -27.04
C ILE A 482 -68.01 -34.86 -25.59
N GLY A 483 -68.81 -35.40 -24.66
CA GLY A 483 -68.41 -35.53 -23.27
C GLY A 483 -67.27 -36.55 -23.12
N GLN A 484 -67.34 -37.66 -23.85
CA GLN A 484 -66.33 -38.72 -23.85
C GLN A 484 -64.99 -38.18 -24.36
N TRP A 485 -64.99 -37.45 -25.48
CA TRP A 485 -63.78 -36.80 -26.01
C TRP A 485 -63.19 -35.79 -25.01
N ARG A 486 -64.03 -34.98 -24.33
CA ARG A 486 -63.56 -34.03 -23.32
C ARG A 486 -62.94 -34.73 -22.11
N PHE A 487 -63.49 -35.88 -21.71
CA PHE A 487 -62.94 -36.71 -20.65
C PHE A 487 -61.57 -37.30 -21.05
N GLU A 488 -61.48 -37.91 -22.23
CA GLU A 488 -60.22 -38.47 -22.75
C GLU A 488 -59.13 -37.40 -22.88
N TYR A 489 -59.51 -36.21 -23.36
CA TYR A 489 -58.60 -35.07 -23.38
C TYR A 489 -58.18 -34.63 -21.97
N GLY A 490 -59.11 -34.53 -21.03
CA GLY A 490 -58.79 -34.22 -19.63
C GLY A 490 -57.80 -35.20 -19.01
N TRP A 491 -58.00 -36.51 -19.25
CA TRP A 491 -57.06 -37.55 -18.82
C TRP A 491 -55.69 -37.40 -19.49
N PHE A 492 -55.65 -37.11 -20.79
CA PHE A 492 -54.40 -36.82 -21.48
C PHE A 492 -53.65 -35.62 -20.85
N LEU A 493 -54.34 -34.53 -20.51
CA LEU A 493 -53.74 -33.38 -19.81
C LEU A 493 -53.18 -33.76 -18.44
N LEU A 494 -53.88 -34.61 -17.68
CA LEU A 494 -53.38 -35.13 -16.41
C LEU A 494 -52.09 -35.93 -16.61
N ASN A 495 -52.01 -36.77 -17.63
CA ASN A 495 -50.78 -37.51 -17.94
C ASN A 495 -49.65 -36.60 -18.39
N LYS A 496 -49.94 -35.52 -19.13
CA LYS A 496 -48.94 -34.50 -19.47
C LYS A 496 -48.40 -33.77 -18.24
N ASN A 497 -49.23 -33.52 -17.23
CA ASN A 497 -48.74 -33.02 -15.95
C ASN A 497 -47.83 -34.03 -15.24
N ILE A 498 -48.18 -35.31 -15.25
CA ILE A 498 -47.34 -36.37 -14.65
C ILE A 498 -46.00 -36.45 -15.40
N GLU A 499 -46.01 -36.39 -16.73
CA GLU A 499 -44.79 -36.32 -17.56
C GLU A 499 -43.94 -35.09 -17.21
N ALA A 500 -44.55 -33.92 -17.03
CA ALA A 500 -43.84 -32.71 -16.64
C ALA A 500 -43.19 -32.83 -15.24
N LEU A 501 -43.87 -33.46 -14.28
CA LEU A 501 -43.30 -33.74 -12.96
C LEU A 501 -42.14 -34.76 -13.03
N CYS A 502 -42.30 -35.83 -13.82
CA CYS A 502 -41.22 -36.76 -14.11
C CYS A 502 -40.00 -36.04 -14.71
N ALA A 503 -40.21 -35.17 -15.69
CA ALA A 503 -39.16 -34.40 -16.32
C ALA A 503 -38.46 -33.45 -15.34
N SER A 504 -39.18 -32.84 -14.39
CA SER A 504 -38.56 -31.97 -13.36
C SER A 504 -37.63 -32.72 -12.41
N GLU A 505 -37.83 -34.03 -12.24
CA GLU A 505 -36.96 -34.90 -11.44
C GLU A 505 -35.96 -35.69 -12.32
N GLY A 506 -35.80 -35.30 -13.59
CA GLY A 506 -34.85 -35.91 -14.52
C GLY A 506 -35.28 -37.26 -15.12
N LEU A 507 -36.54 -37.65 -14.95
CA LEU A 507 -37.09 -38.92 -15.43
C LEU A 507 -37.68 -38.78 -16.84
N LYS A 508 -37.33 -39.72 -17.72
CA LYS A 508 -37.94 -39.83 -19.05
C LYS A 508 -39.09 -40.82 -19.01
N VAL A 509 -40.28 -40.36 -19.38
CA VAL A 509 -41.47 -41.20 -19.53
C VAL A 509 -41.41 -41.95 -20.85
N VAL A 510 -41.56 -43.28 -20.81
CA VAL A 510 -41.54 -44.15 -22.00
C VAL A 510 -42.85 -44.06 -22.78
N ASP A 511 -43.98 -44.14 -22.06
CA ASP A 511 -45.32 -43.94 -22.64
C ASP A 511 -46.15 -43.09 -21.67
N ILE A 512 -46.68 -41.98 -22.17
CA ILE A 512 -47.49 -41.01 -21.41
C ILE A 512 -48.82 -41.64 -20.97
N ARG A 513 -49.33 -42.65 -21.68
CA ARG A 513 -50.61 -43.32 -21.35
C ARG A 513 -50.54 -44.14 -20.07
N HIS A 514 -49.35 -44.49 -19.61
CA HIS A 514 -49.13 -45.28 -18.40
C HIS A 514 -49.28 -44.44 -17.11
N SER A 515 -50.50 -43.96 -16.83
CA SER A 515 -50.80 -43.04 -15.72
C SER A 515 -50.23 -43.48 -14.36
N LEU A 516 -50.67 -44.64 -13.84
CA LEU A 516 -50.20 -45.15 -12.54
C LEU A 516 -48.76 -45.69 -12.57
N PRO A 517 -48.30 -46.42 -13.60
CA PRO A 517 -46.89 -46.80 -13.69
C PRO A 517 -45.93 -45.60 -13.62
N ASN A 518 -46.20 -44.53 -14.36
CA ASN A 518 -45.36 -43.33 -14.39
C ASN A 518 -45.36 -42.62 -13.03
N LEU A 519 -46.53 -42.50 -12.40
CA LEU A 519 -46.67 -41.86 -11.09
C LEU A 519 -46.01 -42.69 -9.97
N LYS A 520 -46.11 -44.02 -10.04
CA LYS A 520 -45.41 -44.94 -9.13
C LYS A 520 -43.90 -44.84 -9.31
N TYR A 521 -43.42 -44.74 -10.55
CA TYR A 521 -42.00 -44.59 -10.83
C TYR A 521 -41.46 -43.26 -10.29
N LEU A 522 -42.18 -42.16 -10.50
CA LEU A 522 -41.85 -40.86 -9.91
C LEU A 522 -41.74 -40.94 -8.38
N LEU A 523 -42.76 -41.48 -7.72
CA LEU A 523 -42.77 -41.65 -6.27
C LEU A 523 -41.61 -42.51 -5.75
N TYR A 524 -41.30 -43.60 -6.45
CA TYR A 524 -40.19 -44.48 -6.10
C TYR A 524 -38.84 -43.77 -6.20
N VAL A 525 -38.58 -43.03 -7.27
CA VAL A 525 -37.33 -42.28 -7.43
C VAL A 525 -37.23 -41.15 -6.42
N CYS A 526 -38.32 -40.39 -6.22
CA CYS A 526 -38.33 -39.28 -5.27
C CYS A 526 -38.24 -39.72 -3.82
N SER A 527 -38.58 -40.98 -3.48
CA SER A 527 -38.41 -41.54 -2.14
C SER A 527 -37.11 -42.34 -1.96
N ALA A 528 -36.40 -42.68 -3.05
CA ALA A 528 -35.15 -43.40 -2.97
C ALA A 528 -34.02 -42.56 -2.35
N GLY A 529 -33.22 -43.18 -1.49
CA GLY A 529 -32.07 -42.56 -0.84
C GLY A 529 -31.40 -43.52 0.16
N THR A 530 -30.09 -43.38 0.34
CA THR A 530 -29.27 -44.21 1.25
C THR A 530 -29.12 -43.62 2.64
N GLU A 531 -29.53 -42.38 2.84
CA GLU A 531 -29.45 -41.68 4.13
C GLU A 531 -30.73 -41.93 4.95
N GLU A 532 -30.58 -41.99 6.27
CA GLU A 532 -31.72 -42.07 7.18
C GLU A 532 -32.69 -40.92 6.90
N MET A 533 -33.98 -41.25 6.76
CA MET A 533 -35.00 -40.24 6.49
C MET A 533 -35.04 -39.25 7.66
N PRO A 534 -34.99 -37.94 7.39
CA PRO A 534 -35.02 -36.96 8.48
C PRO A 534 -36.33 -37.08 9.27
N GLU A 535 -36.28 -36.87 10.58
CA GLU A 535 -37.50 -36.85 11.38
C GLU A 535 -38.42 -35.70 10.96
N ARG A 536 -39.72 -35.86 11.23
CA ARG A 536 -40.65 -34.72 11.13
C ARG A 536 -40.12 -33.65 12.05
N LYS A 537 -39.83 -32.46 11.53
CA LYS A 537 -39.56 -31.31 12.39
C LYS A 537 -40.79 -31.11 13.29
N LYS A 538 -40.69 -31.50 14.56
CA LYS A 538 -41.72 -31.32 15.60
C LYS A 538 -41.80 -29.82 15.90
N GLY A 539 -42.44 -29.05 15.03
CA GLY A 539 -42.52 -27.61 15.15
C GLY A 539 -43.51 -27.03 14.16
N GLY A 540 -44.61 -26.48 14.67
CA GLY A 540 -45.65 -25.83 13.88
C GLY A 540 -45.12 -24.66 13.03
N VAL A 541 -45.87 -24.34 11.98
CA VAL A 541 -45.62 -23.23 11.07
C VAL A 541 -45.40 -21.95 11.88
N ARG A 542 -44.14 -21.49 11.95
CA ARG A 542 -43.69 -20.35 12.76
C ARG A 542 -44.18 -18.98 12.24
N GLY A 543 -45.21 -18.96 11.40
CA GLY A 543 -45.78 -17.77 10.76
C GLY A 543 -47.29 -17.59 10.97
N LEU A 544 -47.96 -18.45 11.74
CA LEU A 544 -49.41 -18.33 12.01
C LEU A 544 -49.74 -17.65 13.36
N TRP A 545 -48.73 -17.28 14.15
CA TRP A 545 -48.90 -16.68 15.48
C TRP A 545 -48.49 -15.22 15.58
N ASP A 546 -47.97 -14.61 14.51
CA ASP A 546 -47.51 -13.20 14.52
C ASP A 546 -48.55 -12.23 13.93
N GLY A 547 -49.82 -12.54 14.17
CA GLY A 547 -50.97 -11.74 13.74
C GLY A 547 -51.95 -11.52 14.87
N LYS A 548 -51.51 -10.93 15.99
CA LYS A 548 -52.43 -10.44 17.03
C LYS A 548 -51.78 -9.38 17.94
N LYS A 549 -51.71 -8.16 17.44
CA LYS A 549 -51.76 -6.94 18.25
C LYS A 549 -52.70 -5.92 17.61
N PHE A 550 -53.99 -6.12 17.83
CA PHE A 550 -54.97 -5.05 17.85
C PHE A 550 -55.69 -5.14 19.19
N ASN A 551 -55.52 -4.11 20.01
CA ASN A 551 -56.23 -3.91 21.27
C ASN A 551 -57.23 -2.77 21.03
N GLY A 552 -58.52 -2.97 21.32
CA GLY A 552 -59.50 -1.88 21.30
C GLY A 552 -60.95 -2.29 21.02
N HIS A 553 -61.62 -2.81 22.06
CA HIS A 553 -63.06 -2.71 22.37
C HIS A 553 -64.14 -2.98 21.30
N ALA A 554 -64.82 -4.13 21.44
CA ALA A 554 -66.29 -4.18 21.55
C ALA A 554 -66.73 -5.50 22.20
N ARG A 555 -67.71 -5.39 23.09
CA ARG A 555 -68.28 -6.44 23.94
C ARG A 555 -69.67 -6.79 23.36
N GLY A 556 -70.02 -8.07 23.27
CA GLY A 556 -71.33 -8.58 22.82
C GLY A 556 -71.16 -9.82 21.94
N SER A 557 -71.02 -11.03 22.50
CA SER A 557 -72.07 -11.93 22.98
C SER A 557 -73.02 -12.47 21.89
N TRP A 558 -72.89 -13.79 21.65
CA TRP A 558 -73.90 -14.80 21.25
C TRP A 558 -73.96 -15.25 19.78
N SER A 559 -73.69 -16.56 19.64
CA SER A 559 -74.43 -17.58 18.87
C SER A 559 -74.48 -17.52 17.34
N GLY A 560 -74.03 -18.63 16.73
CA GLY A 560 -74.82 -19.35 15.73
C GLY A 560 -74.55 -19.07 14.25
N THR A 561 -74.34 -20.18 13.53
CA THR A 561 -74.61 -20.41 12.10
C THR A 561 -73.67 -19.85 11.01
N ALA A 562 -73.08 -20.81 10.30
CA ALA A 562 -73.05 -20.99 8.84
C ALA A 562 -72.66 -19.82 7.92
N GLY A 563 -71.57 -20.06 7.18
CA GLY A 563 -71.46 -19.72 5.75
C GLY A 563 -71.03 -18.30 5.42
N ALA A 564 -69.76 -18.12 5.05
CA ALA A 564 -69.37 -17.20 3.97
C ALA A 564 -67.88 -17.36 3.63
N VAL A 565 -67.63 -17.45 2.32
CA VAL A 565 -66.34 -17.44 1.64
C VAL A 565 -65.73 -16.03 1.72
N PRO A 566 -64.41 -15.84 1.95
CA PRO A 566 -63.77 -14.58 1.63
C PRO A 566 -63.09 -14.67 0.26
N ALA A 567 -63.49 -13.75 -0.62
CA ALA A 567 -62.92 -13.49 -1.93
C ALA A 567 -61.55 -12.79 -1.82
N LEU A 568 -60.64 -13.14 -2.72
CA LEU A 568 -59.40 -12.41 -2.97
C LEU A 568 -59.68 -11.07 -3.69
N PRO A 569 -58.89 -10.02 -3.44
CA PRO A 569 -59.06 -8.70 -4.04
C PRO A 569 -58.43 -8.62 -5.44
N PHE A 570 -59.11 -7.93 -6.36
CA PHE A 570 -58.59 -7.49 -7.65
C PHE A 570 -58.42 -5.97 -7.62
N ALA A 571 -57.21 -5.53 -7.95
CA ALA A 571 -56.80 -4.16 -8.14
C ALA A 571 -57.39 -3.56 -9.43
N LEU A 572 -57.58 -2.24 -9.45
CA LEU A 572 -57.63 -1.42 -10.66
C LEU A 572 -57.13 0.00 -10.31
N ASP A 573 -56.27 0.50 -11.19
CA ASP A 573 -55.57 1.80 -11.18
C ASP A 573 -56.49 3.00 -11.43
N ALA A 574 -56.07 4.21 -10.97
CA ALA A 574 -55.86 5.41 -11.80
C ALA A 574 -55.66 6.71 -10.97
N ASP A 575 -54.50 7.33 -11.18
CA ASP A 575 -54.14 8.76 -11.35
C ASP A 575 -54.68 9.91 -10.46
N GLY A 576 -53.75 10.80 -10.07
CA GLY A 576 -54.04 12.20 -9.72
C GLY A 576 -53.05 12.88 -8.77
N GLU A 577 -52.38 13.94 -9.25
CA GLU A 577 -51.24 14.66 -8.66
C GLU A 577 -51.52 15.55 -7.41
N SER A 578 -50.41 15.95 -6.78
CA SER A 578 -50.12 17.22 -6.07
C SER A 578 -50.14 17.25 -4.52
N GLY A 579 -49.12 17.91 -3.94
CA GLY A 579 -49.24 18.56 -2.63
C GLY A 579 -48.13 18.27 -1.61
N SER A 580 -47.44 19.30 -1.18
CA SER A 580 -46.25 19.34 -0.34
C SER A 580 -46.47 19.21 1.19
N SER A 581 -45.39 18.76 1.86
CA SER A 581 -44.75 19.27 3.10
C SER A 581 -45.33 19.04 4.51
N SER A 582 -44.37 18.72 5.40
CA SER A 582 -44.36 18.73 6.89
C SER A 582 -45.09 17.57 7.58
N GLY A 583 -44.61 16.95 8.66
CA GLY A 583 -43.41 17.11 9.48
C GLY A 583 -43.60 16.27 10.76
N SER A 584 -42.56 15.51 11.11
CA SER A 584 -42.15 15.16 12.48
C SER A 584 -42.85 14.07 13.32
N ILE A 585 -42.01 13.05 13.63
CA ILE A 585 -41.69 12.48 14.97
C ILE A 585 -42.65 11.42 15.56
N ALA A 586 -42.19 10.15 15.54
CA ALA A 586 -41.82 9.32 16.72
C ALA A 586 -42.07 7.80 16.52
N GLY A 587 -40.98 7.02 16.54
CA GLY A 587 -40.91 5.89 17.48
C GLY A 587 -40.67 4.47 16.94
N SER A 588 -39.39 4.16 16.73
CA SER A 588 -38.70 2.88 17.02
C SER A 588 -39.30 1.53 16.58
N ARG A 589 -38.51 0.81 15.75
CA ARG A 589 -37.92 -0.50 16.09
C ARG A 589 -36.79 -0.88 15.13
N GLN A 590 -35.66 -1.27 15.72
CA GLN A 590 -34.38 -1.64 15.10
C GLN A 590 -34.50 -2.81 14.12
N ALA A 591 -33.97 -2.63 12.92
CA ALA A 591 -33.48 -3.68 12.03
C ALA A 591 -32.17 -3.19 11.37
N SER A 592 -31.27 -4.14 11.11
CA SER A 592 -29.83 -3.99 10.84
C SER A 592 -29.47 -3.00 9.74
N VAL A 593 -28.61 -2.03 10.07
CA VAL A 593 -28.19 -0.92 9.21
C VAL A 593 -26.87 -1.20 8.46
N ASP A 594 -26.20 -2.32 8.73
CA ASP A 594 -24.85 -2.58 8.17
C ASP A 594 -24.86 -3.07 6.71
N SER A 595 -25.95 -3.66 6.22
CA SER A 595 -26.03 -4.16 4.85
C SER A 595 -26.42 -3.10 3.81
N GLU A 596 -27.12 -2.04 4.20
CA GLU A 596 -27.56 -0.98 3.26
C GLU A 596 -26.47 0.08 2.99
N MET A 597 -25.56 0.32 3.93
CA MET A 597 -24.46 1.26 3.71
C MET A 597 -23.42 0.72 2.71
N MET A 598 -23.20 -0.59 2.66
CA MET A 598 -22.27 -1.24 1.72
C MET A 598 -22.82 -1.33 0.28
N ASN A 599 -24.13 -1.59 0.11
CA ASN A 599 -24.74 -1.58 -1.22
C ASN A 599 -24.77 -0.18 -1.85
N ARG A 600 -24.98 0.87 -1.06
CA ARG A 600 -24.88 2.25 -1.54
C ARG A 600 -23.46 2.64 -1.95
N HIS A 601 -22.43 2.04 -1.33
CA HIS A 601 -21.04 2.26 -1.71
C HIS A 601 -20.68 1.52 -3.01
N GLY A 602 -21.21 0.30 -3.20
CA GLY A 602 -21.06 -0.47 -4.44
C GLY A 602 -21.76 0.18 -5.65
N ASP A 603 -22.96 0.73 -5.45
CA ASP A 603 -23.67 1.47 -6.49
C ASP A 603 -23.03 2.83 -6.79
N ALA A 604 -22.48 3.52 -5.78
CA ALA A 604 -21.71 4.74 -5.98
C ALA A 604 -20.41 4.49 -6.76
N LEU A 605 -19.74 3.36 -6.54
CA LEU A 605 -18.56 2.92 -7.31
C LEU A 605 -18.92 2.54 -8.76
N ARG A 606 -20.03 1.83 -8.99
CA ARG A 606 -20.53 1.55 -10.36
C ARG A 606 -20.91 2.81 -11.10
N SER A 607 -21.61 3.76 -10.44
CA SER A 607 -21.94 5.04 -11.04
C SER A 607 -20.71 5.92 -11.27
N ALA A 608 -19.68 5.87 -10.41
CA ALA A 608 -18.42 6.60 -10.62
C ALA A 608 -17.60 6.01 -11.78
N MET A 609 -17.60 4.69 -11.94
CA MET A 609 -16.92 3.99 -13.03
C MET A 609 -17.61 4.25 -14.38
N MET A 610 -18.95 4.26 -14.42
CA MET A 610 -19.73 4.68 -15.60
C MET A 610 -19.56 6.17 -15.93
N LYS A 611 -19.32 7.04 -14.93
CA LYS A 611 -19.02 8.47 -15.15
C LYS A 611 -17.60 8.71 -15.69
N MET A 612 -16.63 7.86 -15.31
CA MET A 612 -15.26 7.96 -15.82
C MET A 612 -15.14 7.54 -17.30
N ASP A 613 -15.98 6.60 -17.76
CA ASP A 613 -16.01 6.20 -19.18
C ASP A 613 -16.59 7.29 -20.10
N ASP A 614 -17.49 8.15 -19.60
CA ASP A 614 -18.07 9.27 -20.37
C ASP A 614 -17.15 10.49 -20.47
N GLU A 615 -16.16 10.63 -19.57
CA GLU A 615 -15.28 11.80 -19.49
C GLU A 615 -13.96 11.64 -20.27
N TRP A 616 -13.70 10.45 -20.82
CA TRP A 616 -12.57 10.18 -21.75
C TRP A 616 -12.94 10.29 -23.24
N GLY A 617 -14.17 10.71 -23.55
CA GLY A 617 -14.69 10.74 -24.93
C GLY A 617 -14.58 12.06 -25.70
N LYS A 618 -14.12 13.17 -25.09
CA LYS A 618 -14.06 14.47 -25.79
C LYS A 618 -12.79 15.26 -25.44
N ASP A 619 -12.09 15.65 -26.50
CA ASP A 619 -10.88 16.49 -26.55
C ASP A 619 -9.53 15.86 -26.11
N SER A 620 -8.96 15.08 -27.02
CA SER A 620 -7.55 15.26 -27.40
C SER A 620 -7.29 14.70 -28.80
N GLY A 621 -7.22 15.59 -29.78
CA GLY A 621 -6.82 15.24 -31.14
C GLY A 621 -5.35 14.88 -31.22
N ILE A 622 -5.02 13.59 -31.08
CA ILE A 622 -3.84 12.91 -31.64
C ILE A 622 -4.31 11.49 -31.99
N GLY A 623 -4.66 11.27 -33.25
CA GLY A 623 -4.95 9.94 -33.77
C GLY A 623 -3.65 9.17 -34.01
N LEU A 624 -3.50 8.01 -33.36
CA LEU A 624 -2.49 7.02 -33.72
C LEU A 624 -2.96 6.27 -34.98
N PRO A 625 -2.11 6.09 -36.01
CA PRO A 625 -2.55 5.59 -37.30
C PRO A 625 -2.38 4.07 -37.38
N PHE A 626 -3.37 3.31 -36.90
CA PHE A 626 -3.54 1.92 -37.30
C PHE A 626 -5.04 1.60 -37.38
N GLY A 627 -5.58 1.72 -38.59
CA GLY A 627 -6.93 1.34 -38.96
C GLY A 627 -6.98 1.19 -40.48
N GLU A 628 -7.13 -0.06 -40.91
CA GLU A 628 -7.14 -0.54 -42.29
C GLU A 628 -8.21 0.14 -43.15
N GLU A 629 -7.82 0.59 -44.35
CA GLU A 629 -8.41 0.25 -45.65
C GLU A 629 -7.87 1.22 -46.72
N GLY A 630 -7.05 0.73 -47.64
CA GLY A 630 -6.51 1.53 -48.73
C GLY A 630 -5.34 0.83 -49.42
N GLY A 631 -5.67 0.02 -50.43
CA GLY A 631 -4.69 -0.76 -51.18
C GLY A 631 -3.60 0.10 -51.83
N PHE A 632 -2.34 -0.25 -51.56
CA PHE A 632 -1.19 0.20 -52.33
C PHE A 632 -0.38 -1.01 -52.79
N THR A 633 -0.33 -1.22 -54.10
CA THR A 633 0.45 -2.26 -54.75
C THR A 633 1.91 -1.81 -54.84
N LEU A 634 2.79 -2.48 -54.08
CA LEU A 634 4.23 -2.28 -54.18
C LEU A 634 4.86 -3.36 -55.05
N ARG A 635 5.25 -2.90 -56.24
CA ARG A 635 5.94 -3.60 -57.32
C ARG A 635 7.38 -3.87 -56.90
N THR A 636 7.71 -5.08 -56.43
CA THR A 636 9.09 -5.47 -56.13
C THR A 636 9.80 -5.91 -57.41
N LYS A 637 10.55 -5.00 -58.04
CA LYS A 637 11.63 -5.35 -58.95
C LYS A 637 12.82 -5.83 -58.13
N GLY A 638 13.17 -7.10 -58.34
CA GLY A 638 14.53 -7.65 -58.32
C GLY A 638 15.40 -7.38 -57.11
N LEU A 639 15.62 -8.41 -56.29
CA LEU A 639 16.99 -8.86 -56.03
C LEU A 639 16.96 -10.37 -55.78
N ARG A 640 17.61 -11.09 -56.69
CA ARG A 640 17.91 -12.52 -56.65
C ARG A 640 19.24 -12.70 -55.91
N GLU A 641 19.48 -13.96 -55.52
CA GLU A 641 20.76 -14.57 -55.10
C GLU A 641 21.12 -14.34 -53.62
N SER A 642 21.56 -15.33 -52.84
CA SER A 642 21.88 -16.75 -53.02
C SER A 642 22.21 -17.33 -51.62
N ILE A 643 21.66 -18.50 -51.26
CA ILE A 643 22.37 -19.79 -51.03
C ILE A 643 23.10 -19.95 -49.67
N ALA A 644 22.83 -21.13 -49.07
CA ALA A 644 23.55 -21.85 -48.01
C ALA A 644 23.44 -21.27 -46.58
N GLN A 645 23.14 -22.04 -45.54
CA GLN A 645 23.23 -23.48 -45.29
C GLN A 645 22.18 -23.89 -44.25
#